data_AF-A0A2S9T4X7-F1
#
_entry.id   AF-A0A2S9T4X7-F1
#
_cell.length_a   1.000
_cell.length_b   1.000
_cell.length_c   1.000
_cell.angle_alpha   90.00
_cell.angle_beta   90.00
_cell.angle_gamma   90.00
#
_symmetry.space_group_name_H-M   'P 1'
#
loop_
_entity.id
_entity.type
_entity.pdbx_description
1 polymer ?
#
loop_
_entity_poly.entity_id
_entity_poly.type
_entity_poly.pdbx_seq_one_letter_code
_entity_poly.pdbx_strand_id
1 'polypeptide(L)'
;MNDSITDATKTDTDTLNAEILGGAAIGTTTKITNVENINLSVLSGAATVDATNVTGFEKLYTNASAGTLTVSNLTNLNAEYGMKSSTGGLSLGFTAAAVAGANDAVDVTLDNITNGGNLTLVAGVETLNIHTANAATKLASITDTGTNIKTITVDGGKDFTVTAALDAATTTVDARKAGATKLEVSAGTVAVLTGSSNDTITKGTAVISGSDLFNLGAGTDTLVVDFVNAAAATATYIGVENIIAKATGAMSFDMTNADQAVAIDFQNGAAASAMNLVSGSTVKNSTLDSSTATMAIGFQNTVMGEATTLDLAKGALSVAATNVKDLTINYGYNSALAVALDETASSEVTTSLVMNTNAGTMTTGAITGSSKMTDFTLNAKVASTLTTLNETEALKNLTLNASTGAITVSAKIGTGITSAYVDTINIDATGGNVTTVGLEAANANGISLIDIAATGGTFTDGAAGLFSNTAGAIKSVVLSGSKAIEADFSAAGSKNVDSFVSTATGDVTSTITNAGVAGSTGSTVTLGNAVFGKLNTITMVGDVKNTITGGTGVDKITSANGNDTINGGAGNDTINAAGGSDTVTLGAGADIYVLAAAAGTGTGGTTAAALANSHDVITDFKGAGTDGDIIDGTGAILLSNINATVGATTAATNGFGLVTAWATTSSSATLADKITIVEATIAGGTNVLNEALLFADSGKSYLFISDGVDGIGADDILIELTGVPASTGITLATDATLGYNVITQIA
;
A
#
# COMPACT_ATOMS: atom_id res chain seq x y z
N MET A 1 -46.35 -50.30 -39.47
CA MET A 1 -45.63 -50.32 -40.74
C MET A 1 -45.07 -51.72 -40.89
N ASN A 2 -45.38 -52.37 -42.02
CA ASN A 2 -44.96 -53.73 -42.36
C ASN A 2 -44.13 -53.68 -43.65
N ASP A 3 -43.44 -52.56 -43.83
CA ASP A 3 -42.94 -52.10 -45.11
C ASP A 3 -41.50 -52.60 -45.28
N SER A 4 -41.16 -53.04 -46.48
CA SER A 4 -39.88 -53.68 -46.78
C SER A 4 -39.15 -52.90 -47.85
N ILE A 5 -38.09 -52.21 -47.46
CA ILE A 5 -37.16 -51.51 -48.35
C ILE A 5 -35.93 -52.41 -48.51
N THR A 6 -35.51 -52.68 -49.74
CA THR A 6 -34.39 -53.57 -50.02
C THR A 6 -33.78 -53.21 -51.36
N ASP A 7 -32.53 -52.78 -51.35
CA ASP A 7 -31.67 -52.93 -52.53
C ASP A 7 -31.16 -54.37 -52.59
N ALA A 8 -31.08 -54.89 -53.81
CA ALA A 8 -30.70 -56.26 -54.12
C ALA A 8 -29.25 -56.39 -54.61
N THR A 9 -28.50 -55.29 -54.74
CA THR A 9 -27.34 -55.20 -55.65
C THR A 9 -26.06 -54.68 -54.98
N LYS A 10 -26.17 -53.71 -54.07
CA LYS A 10 -25.11 -52.95 -53.38
C LYS A 10 -23.97 -52.54 -54.32
N THR A 11 -24.36 -52.03 -55.50
CA THR A 11 -23.47 -51.56 -56.58
C THR A 11 -23.18 -50.07 -56.54
N ASP A 12 -23.99 -49.34 -55.77
CA ASP A 12 -24.07 -47.89 -55.67
C ASP A 12 -24.52 -47.53 -54.23
N THR A 13 -24.67 -46.24 -53.92
CA THR A 13 -24.90 -45.77 -52.54
C THR A 13 -26.32 -45.24 -52.39
N ASP A 14 -27.20 -46.05 -51.82
CA ASP A 14 -28.62 -45.74 -51.70
C ASP A 14 -28.92 -44.84 -50.48
N THR A 15 -30.02 -44.07 -50.54
CA THR A 15 -30.37 -43.10 -49.49
C THR A 15 -31.86 -43.06 -49.19
N LEU A 16 -32.24 -43.55 -48.01
CA LEU A 16 -33.58 -43.39 -47.44
C LEU A 16 -33.67 -42.08 -46.65
N ASN A 17 -34.64 -41.24 -47.02
CA ASN A 17 -35.07 -40.10 -46.19
C ASN A 17 -36.48 -40.39 -45.69
N ALA A 18 -36.73 -40.31 -44.38
CA ALA A 18 -38.04 -40.58 -43.79
C ALA A 18 -38.40 -39.59 -42.68
N GLU A 19 -39.62 -39.04 -42.75
CA GLU A 19 -40.22 -38.23 -41.67
C GLU A 19 -40.98 -39.13 -40.69
N ILE A 20 -40.84 -38.85 -39.39
CA ILE A 20 -41.42 -39.65 -38.30
C ILE A 20 -42.27 -38.74 -37.41
N LEU A 21 -43.51 -39.15 -37.14
CA LEU A 21 -44.43 -38.44 -36.24
C LEU A 21 -44.06 -38.68 -34.77
N GLY A 22 -44.27 -37.67 -33.92
CA GLY A 22 -44.10 -37.80 -32.48
C GLY A 22 -45.04 -38.87 -31.89
N GLY A 23 -44.48 -39.75 -31.05
CA GLY A 23 -45.17 -40.91 -30.49
C GLY A 23 -45.19 -42.15 -31.40
N ALA A 24 -44.59 -42.10 -32.60
CA ALA A 24 -44.49 -43.27 -33.47
C ALA A 24 -43.44 -44.28 -32.95
N ALA A 25 -43.75 -45.56 -33.11
CA ALA A 25 -42.85 -46.68 -32.84
C ALA A 25 -42.77 -47.58 -34.08
N ILE A 26 -41.61 -47.58 -34.75
CA ILE A 26 -41.31 -48.43 -35.90
C ILE A 26 -40.75 -49.75 -35.37
N GLY A 27 -41.63 -50.72 -35.09
CA GLY A 27 -41.26 -52.03 -34.58
C GLY A 27 -40.75 -53.02 -35.63
N THR A 28 -40.40 -54.22 -35.17
CA THR A 28 -39.76 -55.33 -35.92
C THR A 28 -40.43 -55.77 -37.22
N THR A 29 -41.65 -55.35 -37.53
CA THR A 29 -42.37 -55.67 -38.78
C THR A 29 -41.90 -54.86 -39.99
N THR A 30 -41.16 -53.77 -39.79
CA THR A 30 -40.52 -53.00 -40.87
C THR A 30 -39.14 -53.59 -41.18
N LYS A 31 -38.77 -53.68 -42.46
CA LYS A 31 -37.48 -54.20 -42.91
C LYS A 31 -36.75 -53.20 -43.81
N ILE A 32 -35.45 -53.01 -43.57
CA ILE A 32 -34.55 -52.24 -44.42
C ILE A 32 -33.30 -53.10 -44.68
N THR A 33 -32.85 -53.20 -45.92
CA THR A 33 -31.67 -54.02 -46.29
C THR A 33 -30.89 -53.36 -47.42
N ASN A 34 -29.58 -53.24 -47.25
CA ASN A 34 -28.63 -52.64 -48.20
C ASN A 34 -28.97 -51.18 -48.60
N VAL A 35 -29.46 -50.37 -47.66
CA VAL A 35 -29.57 -48.93 -47.87
C VAL A 35 -28.48 -48.26 -47.07
N GLU A 36 -27.45 -47.73 -47.73
CA GLU A 36 -26.23 -47.24 -47.10
C GLU A 36 -26.53 -46.06 -46.17
N ASN A 37 -27.33 -45.10 -46.62
CA ASN A 37 -27.62 -43.87 -45.88
C ASN A 37 -29.08 -43.85 -45.41
N ILE A 38 -29.28 -43.72 -44.10
CA ILE A 38 -30.62 -43.60 -43.48
C ILE A 38 -30.72 -42.25 -42.76
N ASN A 39 -31.52 -41.33 -43.29
CA ASN A 39 -31.81 -40.01 -42.71
C ASN A 39 -33.23 -39.99 -42.12
N LEU A 40 -33.36 -39.73 -40.82
CA LEU A 40 -34.63 -39.76 -40.10
C LEU A 40 -34.96 -38.39 -39.49
N SER A 41 -36.18 -37.91 -39.72
CA SER A 41 -36.62 -36.57 -39.30
C SER A 41 -37.83 -36.68 -38.36
N VAL A 42 -37.61 -36.64 -37.03
CA VAL A 42 -38.71 -36.68 -36.06
C VAL A 42 -39.31 -35.28 -35.92
N LEU A 43 -40.57 -35.12 -36.33
CA LEU A 43 -41.19 -33.79 -36.48
C LEU A 43 -41.54 -33.12 -35.14
N SER A 44 -41.73 -33.88 -34.07
CA SER A 44 -41.93 -33.40 -32.69
C SER A 44 -41.91 -34.54 -31.68
N GLY A 45 -41.83 -34.24 -30.38
CA GLY A 45 -41.96 -35.24 -29.31
C GLY A 45 -40.80 -36.22 -29.26
N ALA A 46 -41.09 -37.51 -29.08
CA ALA A 46 -40.13 -38.60 -29.16
C ALA A 46 -40.66 -39.73 -30.05
N ALA A 47 -39.78 -40.43 -30.77
CA ALA A 47 -40.12 -41.58 -31.59
C ALA A 47 -39.09 -42.71 -31.44
N THR A 48 -39.51 -43.95 -31.67
CA THR A 48 -38.65 -45.14 -31.53
C THR A 48 -38.56 -45.95 -32.83
N VAL A 49 -37.40 -46.57 -33.05
CA VAL A 49 -37.11 -47.45 -34.20
C VAL A 49 -36.40 -48.70 -33.72
N ASP A 50 -36.93 -49.88 -34.07
CA ASP A 50 -36.31 -51.17 -33.79
C ASP A 50 -35.47 -51.63 -34.99
N ALA A 51 -34.15 -51.59 -34.85
CA ALA A 51 -33.19 -51.93 -35.90
C ALA A 51 -32.99 -53.44 -36.12
N THR A 52 -33.73 -54.32 -35.42
CA THR A 52 -33.60 -55.79 -35.55
C THR A 52 -33.65 -56.29 -37.01
N ASN A 53 -34.42 -55.61 -37.87
CA ASN A 53 -34.56 -55.93 -39.30
C ASN A 53 -34.02 -54.80 -40.22
N VAL A 54 -33.04 -54.01 -39.75
CA VAL A 54 -32.36 -52.94 -40.49
C VAL A 54 -30.89 -53.32 -40.67
N THR A 55 -30.50 -53.69 -41.90
CA THR A 55 -29.17 -54.28 -42.19
C THR A 55 -28.50 -53.69 -43.43
N GLY A 56 -27.17 -53.78 -43.51
CA GLY A 56 -26.37 -53.35 -44.66
C GLY A 56 -26.12 -51.83 -44.78
N PHE A 57 -26.67 -51.04 -43.86
CA PHE A 57 -26.45 -49.59 -43.77
C PHE A 57 -25.05 -49.25 -43.25
N GLU A 58 -24.56 -48.09 -43.67
CA GLU A 58 -23.23 -47.53 -43.35
C GLU A 58 -23.35 -46.21 -42.58
N LYS A 59 -24.45 -45.47 -42.74
CA LYS A 59 -24.71 -44.17 -42.09
C LYS A 59 -26.15 -44.09 -41.59
N LEU A 60 -26.36 -43.67 -40.34
CA LEU A 60 -27.69 -43.42 -39.77
C LEU A 60 -27.73 -42.09 -39.01
N TYR A 61 -28.48 -41.12 -39.55
CA TYR A 61 -28.54 -39.76 -39.02
C TYR A 61 -29.95 -39.33 -38.62
N THR A 62 -30.07 -38.50 -37.58
CA THR A 62 -31.18 -37.56 -37.51
C THR A 62 -30.92 -36.37 -38.44
N ASN A 63 -31.94 -35.90 -39.17
CA ASN A 63 -31.82 -34.75 -40.06
C ASN A 63 -32.97 -33.76 -39.81
N ALA A 64 -32.67 -32.50 -39.54
CA ALA A 64 -33.64 -31.45 -39.19
C ALA A 64 -34.67 -31.87 -38.10
N SER A 65 -34.27 -32.77 -37.20
CA SER A 65 -35.16 -33.42 -36.24
C SER A 65 -35.46 -32.50 -35.06
N ALA A 66 -36.73 -32.13 -34.89
CA ALA A 66 -37.19 -31.34 -33.76
C ALA A 66 -37.57 -32.22 -32.55
N GLY A 67 -37.98 -33.47 -32.81
CA GLY A 67 -38.20 -34.50 -31.79
C GLY A 67 -36.98 -35.40 -31.57
N THR A 68 -36.96 -36.08 -30.44
CA THR A 68 -35.92 -37.05 -30.06
C THR A 68 -36.16 -38.41 -30.74
N LEU A 69 -35.09 -39.00 -31.28
CA LEU A 69 -35.10 -40.35 -31.85
C LEU A 69 -34.41 -41.34 -30.90
N THR A 70 -35.02 -42.50 -30.67
CA THR A 70 -34.36 -43.66 -30.05
C THR A 70 -34.32 -44.82 -31.04
N VAL A 71 -33.12 -45.31 -31.35
CA VAL A 71 -32.92 -46.50 -32.20
C VAL A 71 -32.40 -47.65 -31.34
N SER A 72 -33.15 -48.74 -31.22
CA SER A 72 -32.82 -49.90 -30.39
C SER A 72 -32.43 -51.12 -31.23
N ASN A 73 -31.75 -52.09 -30.62
CA ASN A 73 -31.30 -53.34 -31.24
C ASN A 73 -30.30 -53.14 -32.40
N LEU A 74 -29.46 -52.11 -32.31
CA LEU A 74 -28.36 -51.88 -33.25
C LEU A 74 -27.29 -52.98 -33.14
N THR A 75 -26.75 -53.40 -34.28
CA THR A 75 -25.76 -54.49 -34.38
C THR A 75 -24.46 -54.11 -35.10
N ASN A 76 -24.43 -52.95 -35.77
CA ASN A 76 -23.27 -52.50 -36.55
C ASN A 76 -22.54 -51.35 -35.84
N LEU A 77 -21.46 -51.65 -35.10
CA LEU A 77 -20.59 -50.61 -34.52
C LEU A 77 -19.76 -49.87 -35.59
N ASN A 78 -19.57 -50.47 -36.78
CA ASN A 78 -18.82 -49.88 -37.88
C ASN A 78 -19.66 -48.93 -38.77
N ALA A 79 -20.89 -48.59 -38.34
CA ALA A 79 -21.70 -47.57 -39.00
C ALA A 79 -21.48 -46.21 -38.36
N GLU A 80 -21.48 -45.16 -39.17
CA GLU A 80 -21.43 -43.78 -38.68
C GLU A 80 -22.83 -43.32 -38.30
N TYR A 81 -23.04 -43.06 -37.02
CA TYR A 81 -24.28 -42.49 -36.52
C TYR A 81 -24.20 -40.96 -36.53
N GLY A 82 -25.28 -40.23 -36.22
CA GLY A 82 -25.15 -38.80 -36.02
C GLY A 82 -26.41 -37.96 -36.06
N MET A 83 -26.19 -36.66 -35.97
CA MET A 83 -27.21 -35.62 -35.93
C MET A 83 -26.86 -34.51 -36.91
N LYS A 84 -27.82 -34.08 -37.73
CA LYS A 84 -27.66 -33.02 -38.72
C LYS A 84 -28.73 -31.95 -38.57
N SER A 85 -28.32 -30.72 -38.29
CA SER A 85 -29.19 -29.54 -38.07
C SER A 85 -30.41 -29.82 -37.16
N SER A 86 -30.24 -30.70 -36.17
CA SER A 86 -31.31 -31.22 -35.31
C SER A 86 -31.29 -30.59 -33.92
N THR A 87 -32.47 -30.40 -33.31
CA THR A 87 -32.62 -29.87 -31.94
C THR A 87 -33.17 -30.93 -30.98
N GLY A 88 -33.82 -31.98 -31.48
CA GLY A 88 -34.14 -33.16 -30.69
C GLY A 88 -32.92 -34.05 -30.46
N GLY A 89 -32.98 -34.92 -29.45
CA GLY A 89 -31.87 -35.83 -29.12
C GLY A 89 -31.77 -37.07 -30.03
N LEU A 90 -30.66 -37.79 -29.88
CA LEU A 90 -30.44 -39.10 -30.48
C LEU A 90 -30.02 -40.10 -29.39
N SER A 91 -30.74 -41.22 -29.30
CA SER A 91 -30.42 -42.35 -28.43
C SER A 91 -30.13 -43.60 -29.27
N LEU A 92 -28.98 -44.23 -29.05
CA LEU A 92 -28.46 -45.38 -29.76
C LEU A 92 -28.33 -46.57 -28.80
N GLY A 93 -29.15 -47.60 -29.00
CA GLY A 93 -29.14 -48.82 -28.19
C GLY A 93 -28.65 -50.03 -28.96
N PHE A 94 -27.46 -50.48 -28.62
CA PHE A 94 -26.81 -51.65 -29.21
C PHE A 94 -27.27 -52.95 -28.54
N THR A 95 -27.22 -54.05 -29.28
CA THR A 95 -27.46 -55.38 -28.69
C THR A 95 -26.26 -55.80 -27.85
N ALA A 96 -26.49 -56.48 -26.73
CA ALA A 96 -25.43 -56.98 -25.84
C ALA A 96 -24.48 -58.03 -26.46
N ALA A 97 -24.69 -58.41 -27.73
CA ALA A 97 -23.77 -59.23 -28.51
C ALA A 97 -22.89 -58.40 -29.47
N ALA A 98 -23.30 -57.16 -29.80
CA ALA A 98 -22.48 -56.20 -30.54
C ALA A 98 -21.53 -55.44 -29.60
N VAL A 99 -22.01 -55.10 -28.39
CA VAL A 99 -21.22 -54.48 -27.31
C VAL A 99 -20.81 -55.53 -26.26
N ALA A 100 -19.96 -56.48 -26.69
CA ALA A 100 -19.51 -57.63 -25.90
C ALA A 100 -17.97 -57.71 -25.76
N GLY A 101 -17.25 -56.71 -26.26
CA GLY A 101 -15.81 -56.57 -26.15
C GLY A 101 -15.39 -55.89 -24.85
N ALA A 102 -14.30 -55.15 -24.92
CA ALA A 102 -13.76 -54.33 -23.83
C ALA A 102 -13.10 -53.03 -24.34
N ASN A 103 -13.21 -52.77 -25.63
CA ASN A 103 -12.71 -51.62 -26.37
C ASN A 103 -13.75 -51.22 -27.45
N ASP A 104 -15.03 -51.42 -27.18
CA ASP A 104 -16.07 -51.26 -28.19
C ASP A 104 -16.27 -49.77 -28.49
N ALA A 105 -16.31 -49.43 -29.78
CA ALA A 105 -16.23 -48.05 -30.26
C ALA A 105 -17.43 -47.71 -31.16
N VAL A 106 -17.86 -46.46 -31.16
CA VAL A 106 -18.90 -45.95 -32.07
C VAL A 106 -18.55 -44.57 -32.61
N ASP A 107 -18.81 -44.36 -33.90
CA ASP A 107 -18.57 -43.09 -34.59
C ASP A 107 -19.87 -42.28 -34.68
N VAL A 108 -19.83 -41.00 -34.28
CA VAL A 108 -20.98 -40.08 -34.26
C VAL A 108 -20.63 -38.74 -34.89
N THR A 109 -21.20 -38.44 -36.06
CA THR A 109 -21.10 -37.12 -36.69
C THR A 109 -22.11 -36.13 -36.12
N LEU A 110 -21.65 -34.94 -35.73
CA LEU A 110 -22.47 -33.83 -35.27
C LEU A 110 -22.32 -32.66 -36.25
N ASP A 111 -23.35 -32.43 -37.05
CA ASP A 111 -23.36 -31.47 -38.16
C ASP A 111 -24.33 -30.32 -37.85
N ASN A 112 -23.80 -29.11 -37.66
CA ASN A 112 -24.58 -27.88 -37.42
C ASN A 112 -25.58 -27.99 -36.24
N ILE A 113 -25.17 -28.62 -35.13
CA ILE A 113 -26.02 -28.83 -33.95
C ILE A 113 -25.96 -27.59 -33.05
N THR A 114 -26.89 -26.66 -33.25
CA THR A 114 -26.85 -25.34 -32.60
C THR A 114 -27.49 -25.28 -31.22
N ASN A 115 -28.38 -26.22 -30.87
CA ASN A 115 -29.24 -26.04 -29.69
C ASN A 115 -29.66 -27.34 -28.98
N GLY A 116 -28.73 -27.99 -28.29
CA GLY A 116 -29.05 -28.69 -27.03
C GLY A 116 -29.80 -30.01 -27.15
N GLY A 117 -29.63 -30.76 -28.23
CA GLY A 117 -30.01 -32.17 -28.25
C GLY A 117 -29.15 -32.98 -27.26
N ASN A 118 -29.72 -34.05 -26.70
CA ASN A 118 -28.96 -35.05 -25.94
C ASN A 118 -28.43 -36.12 -26.88
N LEU A 119 -27.18 -36.54 -26.70
CA LEU A 119 -26.66 -37.78 -27.25
C LEU A 119 -26.68 -38.85 -26.16
N THR A 120 -27.29 -40.01 -26.43
CA THR A 120 -27.37 -41.11 -25.46
C THR A 120 -26.90 -42.42 -26.09
N LEU A 121 -25.96 -43.09 -25.44
CA LEU A 121 -25.62 -44.48 -25.73
C LEU A 121 -26.27 -45.36 -24.66
N VAL A 122 -26.82 -46.51 -25.06
CA VAL A 122 -27.45 -47.46 -24.12
C VAL A 122 -26.53 -48.66 -23.91
N ALA A 123 -25.55 -48.46 -23.01
CA ALA A 123 -24.61 -49.43 -22.47
C ALA A 123 -23.56 -50.05 -23.42
N GLY A 124 -22.43 -50.44 -22.84
CA GLY A 124 -21.42 -51.33 -23.42
C GLY A 124 -20.43 -50.69 -24.41
N VAL A 125 -20.50 -49.40 -24.69
CA VAL A 125 -19.52 -48.70 -25.55
C VAL A 125 -18.44 -48.05 -24.69
N GLU A 126 -17.18 -48.41 -24.91
CA GLU A 126 -16.02 -47.81 -24.25
C GLU A 126 -15.55 -46.49 -24.87
N THR A 127 -15.65 -46.39 -26.20
CA THR A 127 -15.06 -45.28 -26.96
C THR A 127 -16.11 -44.60 -27.83
N LEU A 128 -16.36 -43.31 -27.59
CA LEU A 128 -17.22 -42.49 -28.42
C LEU A 128 -16.35 -41.54 -29.26
N ASN A 129 -16.34 -41.74 -30.58
CA ASN A 129 -15.67 -40.84 -31.51
C ASN A 129 -16.68 -39.82 -32.04
N ILE A 130 -16.34 -38.54 -31.99
CA ILE A 130 -17.23 -37.44 -32.38
C ILE A 130 -16.60 -36.66 -33.52
N HIS A 131 -17.24 -36.71 -34.69
CA HIS A 131 -16.82 -35.91 -35.86
C HIS A 131 -17.67 -34.65 -35.97
N THR A 132 -17.07 -33.48 -35.75
CA THR A 132 -17.77 -32.19 -35.82
C THR A 132 -17.77 -31.63 -37.24
N ALA A 133 -18.94 -31.40 -37.82
CA ALA A 133 -19.11 -31.09 -39.23
C ALA A 133 -19.74 -29.71 -39.48
N ASN A 134 -19.26 -29.05 -40.54
CA ASN A 134 -19.68 -27.75 -41.08
C ASN A 134 -19.53 -26.54 -40.12
N ALA A 135 -20.23 -26.55 -38.98
CA ALA A 135 -20.36 -25.44 -38.03
C ALA A 135 -20.17 -25.89 -36.57
N ALA A 136 -20.09 -24.92 -35.65
CA ALA A 136 -20.00 -25.16 -34.21
C ALA A 136 -21.14 -26.06 -33.70
N THR A 137 -20.81 -26.94 -32.76
CA THR A 137 -21.68 -28.00 -32.23
C THR A 137 -21.88 -27.85 -30.73
N LYS A 138 -23.14 -27.89 -30.29
CA LYS A 138 -23.57 -27.74 -28.89
C LYS A 138 -24.63 -28.77 -28.50
N LEU A 139 -24.20 -29.80 -27.78
CA LEU A 139 -25.08 -30.76 -27.10
C LEU A 139 -25.53 -30.24 -25.73
N ALA A 140 -26.66 -30.74 -25.25
CA ALA A 140 -27.07 -30.55 -23.86
C ALA A 140 -26.32 -31.56 -22.97
N SER A 141 -26.44 -32.86 -23.23
CA SER A 141 -25.64 -33.91 -22.58
C SER A 141 -25.07 -34.91 -23.58
N ILE A 142 -23.98 -35.56 -23.16
CA ILE A 142 -23.63 -36.92 -23.58
C ILE A 142 -23.95 -37.82 -22.39
N THR A 143 -24.57 -38.98 -22.61
CA THR A 143 -25.04 -39.84 -21.52
C THR A 143 -24.89 -41.31 -21.91
N ASP A 144 -24.19 -42.11 -21.10
CA ASP A 144 -24.27 -43.56 -21.17
C ASP A 144 -25.15 -44.07 -20.03
N THR A 145 -26.22 -44.80 -20.34
CA THR A 145 -27.08 -45.39 -19.31
C THR A 145 -26.44 -46.55 -18.55
N GLY A 146 -25.27 -47.03 -18.97
CA GLY A 146 -24.51 -48.10 -18.35
C GLY A 146 -23.11 -47.72 -17.83
N THR A 147 -22.72 -46.43 -17.88
CA THR A 147 -21.44 -45.90 -17.37
C THR A 147 -20.17 -46.67 -17.83
N ASN A 148 -19.98 -46.79 -19.15
CA ASN A 148 -18.88 -47.53 -19.80
C ASN A 148 -17.94 -46.66 -20.63
N ILE A 149 -18.40 -45.49 -21.12
CA ILE A 149 -17.60 -44.59 -21.98
C ILE A 149 -16.40 -44.08 -21.18
N LYS A 150 -15.23 -44.67 -21.43
CA LYS A 150 -13.94 -44.31 -20.84
C LYS A 150 -13.25 -43.23 -21.66
N THR A 151 -13.42 -43.26 -22.98
CA THR A 151 -12.76 -42.37 -23.92
C THR A 151 -13.78 -41.65 -24.80
N ILE A 152 -13.67 -40.33 -24.88
CA ILE A 152 -14.31 -39.53 -25.94
C ILE A 152 -13.20 -38.95 -26.82
N THR A 153 -13.28 -39.13 -28.13
CA THR A 153 -12.42 -38.43 -29.09
C THR A 153 -13.24 -37.43 -29.88
N VAL A 154 -12.65 -36.29 -30.25
CA VAL A 154 -13.34 -35.22 -31.00
C VAL A 154 -12.46 -34.69 -32.12
N ASP A 155 -12.96 -34.71 -33.36
CA ASP A 155 -12.29 -34.10 -34.51
C ASP A 155 -13.24 -33.34 -35.45
N GLY A 156 -12.76 -32.98 -36.64
CA GLY A 156 -13.50 -32.19 -37.64
C GLY A 156 -13.26 -30.67 -37.60
N GLY A 157 -12.54 -30.17 -36.60
CA GLY A 157 -12.08 -28.77 -36.54
C GLY A 157 -13.20 -27.74 -36.37
N LYS A 158 -14.29 -28.08 -35.65
CA LYS A 158 -15.35 -27.16 -35.25
C LYS A 158 -15.48 -27.13 -33.73
N ASP A 159 -15.97 -26.00 -33.22
CA ASP A 159 -16.18 -25.82 -31.79
C ASP A 159 -17.12 -26.90 -31.24
N PHE A 160 -16.79 -27.43 -30.08
CA PHE A 160 -17.48 -28.56 -29.47
C PHE A 160 -17.87 -28.23 -28.02
N THR A 161 -19.16 -28.08 -27.77
CA THR A 161 -19.71 -27.80 -26.44
C THR A 161 -20.63 -28.92 -25.98
N VAL A 162 -20.44 -29.40 -24.75
CA VAL A 162 -21.44 -30.17 -23.99
C VAL A 162 -21.83 -29.35 -22.77
N THR A 163 -23.14 -29.22 -22.50
CA THR A 163 -23.65 -28.26 -21.50
C THR A 163 -23.74 -28.84 -20.09
N ALA A 164 -23.87 -30.16 -19.97
CA ALA A 164 -23.85 -30.91 -18.71
C ALA A 164 -22.55 -31.69 -18.54
N ALA A 165 -22.22 -32.03 -17.28
CA ALA A 165 -21.14 -32.96 -16.94
C ALA A 165 -21.16 -34.25 -17.79
N LEU A 166 -19.98 -34.66 -18.24
CA LEU A 166 -19.72 -35.99 -18.81
C LEU A 166 -19.87 -37.08 -17.73
N ASP A 167 -19.95 -38.34 -18.18
CA ASP A 167 -20.18 -39.48 -17.28
C ASP A 167 -19.00 -39.73 -16.32
N ALA A 168 -19.30 -40.32 -15.15
CA ALA A 168 -18.31 -40.66 -14.13
C ALA A 168 -17.26 -41.69 -14.60
N ALA A 169 -17.56 -42.49 -15.63
CA ALA A 169 -16.62 -43.45 -16.22
C ALA A 169 -15.61 -42.83 -17.20
N THR A 170 -15.83 -41.60 -17.68
CA THR A 170 -14.98 -40.98 -18.71
C THR A 170 -13.65 -40.49 -18.14
N THR A 171 -12.60 -41.27 -18.35
CA THR A 171 -11.22 -40.96 -17.92
C THR A 171 -10.42 -40.17 -18.95
N THR A 172 -10.84 -40.16 -20.22
CA THR A 172 -10.07 -39.56 -21.31
C THR A 172 -10.97 -38.76 -22.25
N VAL A 173 -10.58 -37.52 -22.51
CA VAL A 173 -11.15 -36.70 -23.59
C VAL A 173 -10.01 -36.21 -24.49
N ASP A 174 -10.00 -36.62 -25.75
CA ASP A 174 -9.02 -36.18 -26.75
C ASP A 174 -9.72 -35.37 -27.86
N ALA A 175 -9.76 -34.05 -27.67
CA ALA A 175 -10.34 -33.08 -28.57
C ALA A 175 -9.27 -32.22 -29.29
N ARG A 176 -8.01 -32.70 -29.38
CA ARG A 176 -6.89 -32.00 -30.05
C ARG A 176 -7.11 -31.65 -31.52
N LYS A 177 -8.19 -32.13 -32.13
CA LYS A 177 -8.59 -31.88 -33.52
C LYS A 177 -9.96 -31.16 -33.64
N ALA A 178 -10.54 -30.72 -32.53
CA ALA A 178 -11.73 -29.88 -32.52
C ALA A 178 -11.37 -28.40 -32.81
N GLY A 179 -12.37 -27.53 -32.84
CA GLY A 179 -12.21 -26.09 -32.59
C GLY A 179 -12.28 -25.81 -31.08
N ALA A 180 -12.86 -24.67 -30.69
CA ALA A 180 -13.00 -24.31 -29.29
C ALA A 180 -13.86 -25.34 -28.52
N THR A 181 -13.25 -25.97 -27.52
CA THR A 181 -13.79 -27.09 -26.75
C THR A 181 -14.28 -26.60 -25.39
N LYS A 182 -15.56 -26.83 -25.08
CA LYS A 182 -16.17 -26.47 -23.80
C LYS A 182 -16.90 -27.63 -23.16
N LEU A 183 -16.37 -28.12 -22.04
CA LEU A 183 -16.84 -29.35 -21.38
C LEU A 183 -16.83 -29.22 -19.87
N GLU A 184 -17.69 -30.01 -19.21
CA GLU A 184 -17.60 -30.30 -17.79
C GLU A 184 -17.21 -31.78 -17.60
N VAL A 185 -16.10 -32.02 -16.90
CA VAL A 185 -15.50 -33.34 -16.67
C VAL A 185 -15.72 -33.82 -15.25
N SER A 186 -15.78 -35.15 -15.10
CA SER A 186 -16.32 -35.85 -13.94
C SER A 186 -15.25 -36.26 -12.91
N ALA A 187 -15.63 -37.18 -12.02
CA ALA A 187 -14.91 -37.50 -10.79
C ALA A 187 -13.77 -38.51 -10.90
N GLY A 188 -13.56 -39.13 -12.06
CA GLY A 188 -12.40 -40.00 -12.30
C GLY A 188 -11.07 -39.24 -12.30
N THR A 189 -9.97 -39.98 -12.40
CA THR A 189 -8.73 -39.47 -13.00
C THR A 189 -9.04 -39.07 -14.43
N VAL A 190 -8.78 -37.81 -14.82
CA VAL A 190 -9.09 -37.33 -16.18
C VAL A 190 -7.83 -36.86 -16.91
N ALA A 191 -7.61 -37.40 -18.11
CA ALA A 191 -6.75 -36.82 -19.12
C ALA A 191 -7.62 -36.05 -20.13
N VAL A 192 -7.52 -34.71 -20.11
CA VAL A 192 -8.17 -33.82 -21.07
C VAL A 192 -7.11 -33.25 -21.99
N LEU A 193 -7.25 -33.47 -23.29
CA LEU A 193 -6.34 -32.99 -24.32
C LEU A 193 -7.14 -32.15 -25.33
N THR A 194 -6.82 -30.86 -25.47
CA THR A 194 -7.51 -29.96 -26.42
C THR A 194 -6.52 -29.25 -27.36
N GLY A 195 -6.98 -28.24 -28.12
CA GLY A 195 -6.49 -28.01 -29.48
C GLY A 195 -5.46 -26.91 -29.65
N SER A 196 -5.79 -25.97 -30.54
CA SER A 196 -5.09 -24.70 -30.75
C SER A 196 -6.10 -23.54 -30.81
N SER A 197 -7.12 -23.64 -29.96
CA SER A 197 -8.28 -22.76 -29.85
C SER A 197 -8.49 -22.43 -28.37
N ASN A 198 -9.24 -21.37 -28.07
CA ASN A 198 -9.46 -20.96 -26.67
C ASN A 198 -10.46 -21.91 -26.00
N ASP A 199 -9.93 -22.87 -25.25
CA ASP A 199 -10.67 -24.00 -24.67
C ASP A 199 -11.11 -23.71 -23.22
N THR A 200 -12.20 -24.32 -22.77
CA THR A 200 -12.78 -24.10 -21.42
C THR A 200 -13.26 -25.40 -20.78
N ILE A 201 -12.46 -25.93 -19.86
CA ILE A 201 -12.72 -27.21 -19.18
C ILE A 201 -13.15 -26.93 -17.75
N THR A 202 -14.27 -27.53 -17.32
CA THR A 202 -14.80 -27.38 -15.95
C THR A 202 -14.68 -28.71 -15.20
N LYS A 203 -13.98 -28.75 -14.07
CA LYS A 203 -14.01 -29.87 -13.10
C LYS A 203 -15.05 -29.50 -12.05
N GLY A 204 -16.28 -29.99 -12.21
CA GLY A 204 -17.46 -29.42 -11.52
C GLY A 204 -17.75 -29.93 -10.11
N THR A 205 -17.27 -31.12 -9.73
CA THR A 205 -17.73 -31.80 -8.49
C THR A 205 -16.67 -32.59 -7.73
N ALA A 206 -15.42 -32.64 -8.19
CA ALA A 206 -14.47 -33.66 -7.72
C ALA A 206 -13.02 -33.21 -7.68
N VAL A 207 -12.36 -33.55 -6.56
CA VAL A 207 -10.95 -33.31 -6.23
C VAL A 207 -10.02 -33.47 -7.44
N ILE A 208 -9.25 -32.42 -7.74
CA ILE A 208 -8.12 -32.51 -8.68
C ILE A 208 -7.13 -33.52 -8.10
N SER A 209 -6.81 -34.54 -8.89
CA SER A 209 -5.89 -35.60 -8.48
C SER A 209 -4.47 -35.33 -8.98
N GLY A 210 -3.45 -35.82 -8.28
CA GLY A 210 -2.07 -35.86 -8.80
C GLY A 210 -1.89 -36.77 -10.02
N SER A 211 -2.97 -37.37 -10.54
CA SER A 211 -3.02 -38.13 -11.79
C SER A 211 -3.80 -37.43 -12.90
N ASP A 212 -4.42 -36.27 -12.63
CA ASP A 212 -5.14 -35.50 -13.65
C ASP A 212 -4.15 -34.81 -14.58
N LEU A 213 -4.49 -34.77 -15.87
CA LEU A 213 -3.72 -34.15 -16.94
C LEU A 213 -4.63 -33.20 -17.72
N PHE A 214 -4.37 -31.91 -17.61
CA PHE A 214 -5.00 -30.87 -18.43
C PHE A 214 -3.95 -30.39 -19.44
N ASN A 215 -4.04 -30.88 -20.67
CA ASN A 215 -3.17 -30.49 -21.78
C ASN A 215 -4.02 -29.74 -22.81
N LEU A 216 -4.25 -28.45 -22.57
CA LEU A 216 -5.21 -27.69 -23.36
C LEU A 216 -4.60 -27.15 -24.68
N GLY A 217 -3.27 -27.19 -24.78
CA GLY A 217 -2.55 -27.10 -26.04
C GLY A 217 -1.95 -25.71 -26.26
N ALA A 218 -2.64 -24.85 -27.02
CA ALA A 218 -2.19 -23.49 -27.28
C ALA A 218 -3.35 -22.55 -27.60
N GLY A 219 -3.65 -21.61 -26.72
CA GLY A 219 -4.75 -20.68 -26.93
C GLY A 219 -4.79 -19.53 -25.93
N THR A 220 -5.86 -19.49 -25.15
CA THR A 220 -5.97 -18.68 -23.93
C THR A 220 -7.01 -19.41 -23.09
N ASP A 221 -6.53 -20.50 -22.52
CA ASP A 221 -7.34 -21.64 -22.11
C ASP A 221 -7.67 -21.51 -20.64
N THR A 222 -8.82 -22.08 -20.26
CA THR A 222 -9.41 -21.86 -18.94
C THR A 222 -9.83 -23.17 -18.29
N LEU A 223 -9.18 -23.50 -17.17
CA LEU A 223 -9.62 -24.55 -16.25
C LEU A 223 -10.49 -23.93 -15.14
N VAL A 224 -11.77 -24.27 -15.13
CA VAL A 224 -12.72 -23.90 -14.08
C VAL A 224 -12.82 -25.05 -13.07
N VAL A 225 -12.78 -24.73 -11.77
CA VAL A 225 -12.75 -25.71 -10.68
C VAL A 225 -13.84 -25.31 -9.69
N ASP A 226 -14.97 -26.03 -9.65
CA ASP A 226 -16.21 -25.58 -8.97
C ASP A 226 -16.50 -26.34 -7.64
N PHE A 227 -15.45 -26.77 -6.93
CA PHE A 227 -15.55 -27.57 -5.71
C PHE A 227 -14.35 -27.36 -4.75
N VAL A 228 -14.47 -27.90 -3.53
CA VAL A 228 -13.46 -27.82 -2.45
C VAL A 228 -12.25 -28.73 -2.72
N ASN A 229 -11.06 -28.17 -2.94
CA ASN A 229 -9.80 -28.94 -2.97
C ASN A 229 -8.98 -28.78 -1.67
N ALA A 230 -9.23 -29.67 -0.72
CA ALA A 230 -8.67 -29.60 0.64
C ALA A 230 -7.16 -29.94 0.77
N ALA A 231 -6.49 -30.33 -0.33
CA ALA A 231 -5.07 -30.66 -0.33
C ALA A 231 -4.38 -30.22 -1.63
N ALA A 232 -3.11 -29.81 -1.54
CA ALA A 232 -2.28 -29.52 -2.71
C ALA A 232 -2.12 -30.78 -3.57
N ALA A 233 -2.57 -30.71 -4.83
CA ALA A 233 -2.56 -31.84 -5.75
C ALA A 233 -1.76 -31.49 -7.01
N THR A 234 -0.71 -32.26 -7.26
CA THR A 234 0.27 -32.05 -8.34
C THR A 234 -0.23 -32.56 -9.70
N ALA A 235 -1.44 -32.15 -10.10
CA ALA A 235 -1.93 -32.40 -11.46
C ALA A 235 -0.99 -31.78 -12.50
N THR A 236 -1.01 -32.29 -13.73
CA THR A 236 -0.18 -31.77 -14.82
C THR A 236 -0.98 -30.74 -15.62
N TYR A 237 -0.42 -29.53 -15.76
CA TYR A 237 -1.02 -28.42 -16.49
C TYR A 237 -0.10 -28.07 -17.67
N ILE A 238 -0.57 -28.32 -18.89
CA ILE A 238 0.14 -28.05 -20.14
C ILE A 238 -0.73 -27.11 -20.98
N GLY A 239 -0.22 -25.92 -21.31
CA GLY A 239 -0.99 -24.92 -22.05
C GLY A 239 -2.22 -24.42 -21.28
N VAL A 240 -2.09 -24.10 -19.98
CA VAL A 240 -3.20 -23.58 -19.16
C VAL A 240 -2.89 -22.17 -18.69
N GLU A 241 -3.36 -21.13 -19.41
CA GLU A 241 -3.13 -19.74 -19.00
C GLU A 241 -4.01 -19.29 -17.82
N ASN A 242 -5.21 -19.85 -17.66
CA ASN A 242 -6.18 -19.37 -16.66
C ASN A 242 -6.74 -20.50 -15.78
N ILE A 243 -6.80 -20.27 -14.46
CA ILE A 243 -7.58 -21.08 -13.52
C ILE A 243 -8.63 -20.20 -12.85
N ILE A 244 -9.89 -20.64 -12.86
CA ILE A 244 -11.00 -20.00 -12.12
C ILE A 244 -11.48 -20.98 -11.06
N ALA A 245 -11.03 -20.78 -9.83
CA ALA A 245 -11.28 -21.67 -8.71
C ALA A 245 -12.41 -21.12 -7.83
N LYS A 246 -13.54 -21.83 -7.78
CA LYS A 246 -14.75 -21.45 -7.07
C LYS A 246 -15.07 -22.50 -6.00
N ALA A 247 -15.04 -22.12 -4.73
CA ALA A 247 -15.46 -23.04 -3.67
C ALA A 247 -15.92 -22.34 -2.39
N THR A 248 -16.78 -23.03 -1.63
CA THR A 248 -17.20 -22.64 -0.27
C THR A 248 -16.33 -23.25 0.83
N GLY A 249 -15.25 -23.95 0.45
CA GLY A 249 -14.29 -24.61 1.33
C GLY A 249 -12.90 -24.54 0.72
N ALA A 250 -11.87 -24.93 1.47
CA ALA A 250 -10.48 -24.65 1.12
C ALA A 250 -10.08 -25.11 -0.29
N MET A 251 -9.24 -24.31 -0.95
CA MET A 251 -8.72 -24.59 -2.29
C MET A 251 -7.19 -24.53 -2.28
N SER A 252 -6.55 -25.52 -2.89
CA SER A 252 -5.09 -25.57 -3.01
C SER A 252 -4.68 -26.00 -4.42
N PHE A 253 -3.74 -25.28 -5.00
CA PHE A 253 -3.11 -25.59 -6.29
C PHE A 253 -1.60 -25.72 -6.09
N ASP A 254 -1.04 -26.77 -6.69
CA ASP A 254 0.40 -27.00 -6.76
C ASP A 254 0.82 -26.97 -8.24
N MET A 255 1.60 -25.95 -8.60
CA MET A 255 2.01 -25.68 -9.98
C MET A 255 3.38 -26.27 -10.32
N THR A 256 3.88 -27.23 -9.54
CA THR A 256 5.13 -27.98 -9.84
C THR A 256 5.16 -28.55 -11.26
N ASN A 257 4.00 -29.02 -11.75
CA ASN A 257 3.84 -29.63 -13.06
C ASN A 257 3.10 -28.70 -14.06
N ALA A 258 3.21 -27.38 -13.89
CA ALA A 258 2.79 -26.40 -14.89
C ALA A 258 3.94 -26.08 -15.85
N ASP A 259 3.68 -26.02 -17.16
CA ASP A 259 4.69 -25.71 -18.18
C ASP A 259 4.85 -24.21 -18.48
N GLN A 260 3.87 -23.39 -18.09
CA GLN A 260 3.82 -21.95 -18.39
C GLN A 260 3.11 -21.14 -17.29
N ALA A 261 3.23 -19.81 -17.36
CA ALA A 261 2.64 -18.88 -16.40
C ALA A 261 1.11 -18.97 -16.36
N VAL A 262 0.55 -18.97 -15.15
CA VAL A 262 -0.90 -19.12 -14.92
C VAL A 262 -1.47 -17.91 -14.17
N ALA A 263 -2.64 -17.42 -14.61
CA ALA A 263 -3.48 -16.49 -13.88
C ALA A 263 -4.55 -17.24 -13.08
N ILE A 264 -4.42 -17.25 -11.75
CA ILE A 264 -5.34 -17.96 -10.84
C ILE A 264 -6.30 -16.96 -10.20
N ASP A 265 -7.62 -17.19 -10.34
CA ASP A 265 -8.68 -16.41 -9.72
C ASP A 265 -9.45 -17.24 -8.70
N PHE A 266 -9.25 -16.92 -7.42
CA PHE A 266 -9.98 -17.53 -6.31
C PHE A 266 -11.31 -16.81 -6.04
N GLN A 267 -12.39 -17.59 -6.03
CA GLN A 267 -13.77 -17.15 -5.94
C GLN A 267 -14.49 -17.92 -4.82
N ASN A 268 -15.30 -17.19 -4.05
CA ASN A 268 -16.11 -17.65 -2.92
C ASN A 268 -15.30 -18.05 -1.65
N GLY A 269 -15.91 -17.94 -0.48
CA GLY A 269 -15.19 -17.66 0.77
C GLY A 269 -14.58 -18.85 1.52
N ALA A 270 -13.33 -19.19 1.26
CA ALA A 270 -12.54 -20.10 2.10
C ALA A 270 -11.03 -19.78 2.07
N ALA A 271 -10.21 -20.56 2.79
CA ALA A 271 -8.75 -20.46 2.67
C ALA A 271 -8.26 -20.92 1.29
N ALA A 272 -7.27 -20.23 0.72
CA ALA A 272 -6.75 -20.46 -0.62
C ALA A 272 -5.22 -20.60 -0.62
N SER A 273 -4.68 -21.43 -1.50
CA SER A 273 -3.22 -21.51 -1.72
C SER A 273 -2.85 -21.81 -3.17
N ALA A 274 -1.78 -21.15 -3.63
CA ALA A 274 -1.19 -21.31 -4.94
C ALA A 274 0.34 -21.43 -4.80
N MET A 275 0.82 -22.67 -4.74
CA MET A 275 2.22 -23.01 -4.45
C MET A 275 2.95 -23.49 -5.70
N ASN A 276 4.29 -23.43 -5.66
CA ASN A 276 5.18 -23.87 -6.74
C ASN A 276 4.88 -23.18 -8.09
N LEU A 277 4.48 -21.91 -8.04
CA LEU A 277 4.21 -21.06 -9.20
C LEU A 277 5.46 -20.93 -10.09
N VAL A 278 5.26 -20.95 -11.41
CA VAL A 278 6.31 -20.64 -12.38
C VAL A 278 6.37 -19.13 -12.65
N SER A 279 7.51 -18.66 -13.19
CA SER A 279 7.79 -17.24 -13.46
C SER A 279 6.63 -16.51 -14.13
N GLY A 280 6.32 -15.30 -13.66
CA GLY A 280 5.25 -14.45 -14.22
C GLY A 280 3.80 -14.90 -13.93
N SER A 281 3.59 -15.97 -13.15
CA SER A 281 2.24 -16.36 -12.70
C SER A 281 1.62 -15.30 -11.77
N THR A 282 0.29 -15.16 -11.81
CA THR A 282 -0.44 -14.15 -11.04
C THR A 282 -1.58 -14.76 -10.23
N VAL A 283 -1.86 -14.20 -9.06
CA VAL A 283 -2.92 -14.67 -8.15
C VAL A 283 -3.85 -13.51 -7.82
N LYS A 284 -5.14 -13.69 -8.08
CA LYS A 284 -6.20 -12.77 -7.68
C LYS A 284 -7.31 -13.49 -6.93
N ASN A 285 -8.07 -12.71 -6.21
CA ASN A 285 -9.19 -13.09 -5.40
C ASN A 285 -10.27 -12.03 -5.64
N SER A 286 -11.31 -12.45 -6.37
CA SER A 286 -12.38 -11.55 -6.80
C SER A 286 -13.64 -11.64 -5.92
N THR A 287 -13.87 -12.75 -5.21
CA THR A 287 -15.08 -12.95 -4.38
C THR A 287 -14.88 -13.75 -3.07
N LEU A 288 -13.67 -13.80 -2.48
CA LEU A 288 -13.37 -14.59 -1.28
C LEU A 288 -13.93 -13.94 0.02
N ASP A 289 -15.24 -14.07 0.24
CA ASP A 289 -15.97 -13.50 1.39
C ASP A 289 -16.10 -14.53 2.54
N SER A 290 -15.08 -14.66 3.40
CA SER A 290 -15.22 -15.36 4.69
C SER A 290 -14.24 -14.91 5.78
N SER A 291 -14.71 -15.02 7.04
CA SER A 291 -14.03 -14.55 8.26
C SER A 291 -12.94 -15.48 8.80
N THR A 292 -12.37 -16.34 7.96
CA THR A 292 -11.31 -17.31 8.32
C THR A 292 -10.24 -17.51 7.24
N ALA A 293 -10.28 -16.73 6.15
CA ALA A 293 -9.48 -16.99 4.96
C ALA A 293 -7.99 -16.56 5.10
N THR A 294 -7.09 -17.54 5.13
CA THR A 294 -5.68 -17.39 4.76
C THR A 294 -5.51 -17.47 3.25
N MET A 295 -4.64 -16.66 2.67
CA MET A 295 -4.13 -16.81 1.31
C MET A 295 -2.64 -17.14 1.36
N ALA A 296 -2.21 -18.28 0.79
CA ALA A 296 -0.80 -18.65 0.68
C ALA A 296 -0.32 -18.65 -0.77
N ILE A 297 0.84 -18.06 -1.05
CA ILE A 297 1.45 -18.00 -2.38
C ILE A 297 2.93 -18.35 -2.34
N GLY A 298 3.44 -18.97 -3.40
CA GLY A 298 4.89 -19.10 -3.57
C GLY A 298 5.33 -19.65 -4.92
N PHE A 299 6.49 -19.20 -5.39
CA PHE A 299 7.11 -19.67 -6.63
C PHE A 299 8.03 -20.87 -6.37
N GLN A 300 8.37 -21.61 -7.43
CA GLN A 300 9.36 -22.69 -7.35
C GLN A 300 10.75 -22.12 -7.03
N ASN A 301 11.51 -22.76 -6.14
CA ASN A 301 12.89 -22.35 -5.77
C ASN A 301 13.89 -22.36 -6.95
N THR A 302 13.51 -22.89 -8.11
CA THR A 302 14.23 -22.81 -9.39
C THR A 302 14.09 -21.44 -10.06
N VAL A 303 13.13 -20.63 -9.63
CA VAL A 303 12.82 -19.30 -10.14
C VAL A 303 13.19 -18.28 -9.05
N MET A 304 14.00 -17.29 -9.44
CA MET A 304 14.46 -16.19 -8.60
C MET A 304 14.33 -14.87 -9.35
N GLY A 305 14.10 -13.78 -8.62
CA GLY A 305 13.80 -12.45 -9.13
C GLY A 305 12.32 -12.11 -9.18
N GLU A 306 11.43 -12.98 -8.68
CA GLU A 306 9.99 -12.89 -8.97
C GLU A 306 9.28 -11.81 -8.14
N ALA A 307 8.75 -10.82 -8.85
CA ALA A 307 7.80 -9.84 -8.34
C ALA A 307 6.38 -10.29 -8.65
N THR A 308 5.46 -10.23 -7.68
CA THR A 308 4.06 -10.61 -7.88
C THR A 308 3.07 -9.62 -7.28
N THR A 309 1.86 -9.60 -7.84
CA THR A 309 0.73 -8.83 -7.32
C THR A 309 -0.38 -9.79 -6.90
N LEU A 310 -0.74 -9.70 -5.64
CA LEU A 310 -1.87 -10.42 -5.04
C LEU A 310 -3.05 -9.45 -4.90
N ASP A 311 -4.10 -9.66 -5.70
CA ASP A 311 -5.32 -8.84 -5.62
C ASP A 311 -6.35 -9.47 -4.68
N LEU A 312 -6.67 -8.81 -3.58
CA LEU A 312 -7.56 -9.22 -2.49
C LEU A 312 -8.77 -8.29 -2.43
N ALA A 313 -9.45 -8.13 -3.57
CA ALA A 313 -10.56 -7.19 -3.75
C ALA A 313 -11.76 -7.45 -2.82
N LYS A 314 -11.88 -8.67 -2.24
CA LYS A 314 -13.01 -9.06 -1.38
C LYS A 314 -12.69 -9.69 -0.02
N GLY A 315 -11.45 -10.10 0.26
CA GLY A 315 -11.10 -10.52 1.63
C GLY A 315 -9.89 -11.45 1.76
N ALA A 316 -9.13 -11.23 2.83
CA ALA A 316 -8.27 -12.21 3.49
C ALA A 316 -8.00 -11.69 4.92
N LEU A 317 -7.76 -12.58 5.88
CA LEU A 317 -7.29 -12.21 7.23
C LEU A 317 -5.77 -12.37 7.38
N SER A 318 -5.16 -13.21 6.55
CA SER A 318 -3.72 -13.40 6.50
C SER A 318 -3.24 -13.71 5.09
N VAL A 319 -2.04 -13.21 4.77
CA VAL A 319 -1.24 -13.65 3.61
C VAL A 319 0.00 -14.38 4.11
N ALA A 320 0.38 -15.46 3.44
CA ALA A 320 1.68 -16.10 3.57
C ALA A 320 2.37 -16.11 2.20
N ALA A 321 3.59 -15.60 2.11
CA ALA A 321 4.39 -15.58 0.89
C ALA A 321 5.72 -16.31 1.11
N THR A 322 6.03 -17.28 0.25
CA THR A 322 7.27 -18.06 0.29
C THR A 322 7.96 -18.05 -1.07
N ASN A 323 9.28 -17.88 -1.13
CA ASN A 323 10.02 -17.72 -2.39
C ASN A 323 9.40 -16.62 -3.31
N VAL A 324 9.39 -15.37 -2.81
CA VAL A 324 8.85 -14.16 -3.50
C VAL A 324 9.78 -12.98 -3.20
N LYS A 325 10.25 -12.28 -4.23
CA LYS A 325 11.17 -11.14 -4.06
C LYS A 325 10.48 -9.82 -3.73
N ASP A 326 9.48 -9.44 -4.51
CA ASP A 326 8.77 -8.18 -4.36
C ASP A 326 7.25 -8.46 -4.36
N LEU A 327 6.57 -8.14 -3.27
CA LEU A 327 5.16 -8.47 -3.07
C LEU A 327 4.30 -7.20 -3.07
N THR A 328 3.40 -7.09 -4.04
CA THR A 328 2.32 -6.09 -4.02
C THR A 328 1.01 -6.73 -3.58
N ILE A 329 0.34 -6.16 -2.57
CA ILE A 329 -0.97 -6.60 -2.09
C ILE A 329 -1.98 -5.48 -2.34
N ASN A 330 -2.99 -5.73 -3.19
CA ASN A 330 -4.14 -4.84 -3.35
C ASN A 330 -5.25 -5.29 -2.40
N TYR A 331 -5.54 -4.55 -1.33
CA TYR A 331 -6.57 -4.92 -0.35
C TYR A 331 -7.87 -4.12 -0.55
N GLY A 332 -9.01 -4.81 -0.52
CA GLY A 332 -10.34 -4.23 -0.75
C GLY A 332 -11.39 -4.48 0.36
N TYR A 333 -10.97 -4.95 1.54
CA TYR A 333 -11.88 -5.51 2.55
C TYR A 333 -11.86 -4.77 3.90
N ASN A 334 -12.92 -4.96 4.69
CA ASN A 334 -13.09 -4.37 6.03
C ASN A 334 -12.56 -5.31 7.11
N SER A 335 -11.24 -5.48 7.22
CA SER A 335 -10.68 -6.33 8.27
C SER A 335 -9.21 -6.07 8.61
N ALA A 336 -8.73 -6.85 9.57
CA ALA A 336 -7.31 -6.95 9.85
C ALA A 336 -6.62 -7.90 8.86
N LEU A 337 -5.47 -7.50 8.33
CA LEU A 337 -4.63 -8.31 7.43
C LEU A 337 -3.26 -8.54 8.06
N ALA A 338 -3.00 -9.75 8.56
CA ALA A 338 -1.65 -10.19 8.90
C ALA A 338 -0.86 -10.60 7.64
N VAL A 339 0.47 -10.48 7.67
CA VAL A 339 1.33 -10.96 6.58
C VAL A 339 2.51 -11.73 7.15
N ALA A 340 2.72 -12.95 6.68
CA ALA A 340 3.94 -13.71 6.86
C ALA A 340 4.74 -13.71 5.55
N LEU A 341 5.97 -13.24 5.60
CA LEU A 341 6.95 -13.33 4.52
C LEU A 341 7.91 -14.51 4.80
N ASP A 342 8.80 -14.82 3.87
CA ASP A 342 9.80 -15.89 4.02
C ASP A 342 11.06 -15.39 4.72
N GLU A 343 11.70 -16.22 5.55
CA GLU A 343 13.04 -15.97 6.09
C GLU A 343 14.01 -17.11 5.80
N THR A 344 13.56 -18.17 5.11
CA THR A 344 14.35 -19.38 4.97
C THR A 344 15.50 -19.12 4.00
N ALA A 345 16.74 -19.37 4.44
CA ALA A 345 17.95 -19.20 3.63
C ALA A 345 18.05 -20.14 2.41
N SER A 346 17.02 -20.95 2.17
CA SER A 346 16.80 -21.84 1.02
C SER A 346 15.79 -21.30 0.00
N SER A 347 15.22 -20.13 0.25
CA SER A 347 14.22 -19.44 -0.58
C SER A 347 14.73 -18.07 -1.04
N GLU A 348 14.07 -17.50 -2.04
CA GLU A 348 14.09 -16.06 -2.24
C GLU A 348 13.22 -15.33 -1.21
N VAL A 349 13.81 -14.36 -0.52
CA VAL A 349 13.14 -13.61 0.55
C VAL A 349 12.62 -12.27 0.02
N THR A 350 11.45 -11.87 0.52
CA THR A 350 10.79 -10.62 0.13
C THR A 350 11.56 -9.39 0.61
N THR A 351 12.15 -8.65 -0.34
CA THR A 351 12.87 -7.40 -0.10
C THR A 351 11.95 -6.18 -0.08
N SER A 352 10.84 -6.20 -0.82
CA SER A 352 9.90 -5.09 -0.93
C SER A 352 8.46 -5.53 -0.74
N LEU A 353 7.72 -4.84 0.13
CA LEU A 353 6.29 -5.03 0.36
C LEU A 353 5.52 -3.73 0.09
N VAL A 354 4.59 -3.80 -0.87
CA VAL A 354 3.71 -2.68 -1.23
C VAL A 354 2.26 -3.06 -0.90
N MET A 355 1.66 -2.38 0.08
CA MET A 355 0.24 -2.52 0.42
C MET A 355 -0.57 -1.37 -0.19
N ASN A 356 -1.53 -1.70 -1.06
CA ASN A 356 -2.45 -0.74 -1.68
C ASN A 356 -3.87 -0.95 -1.12
N THR A 357 -4.38 -0.04 -0.28
CA THR A 357 -5.77 -0.15 0.22
C THR A 357 -6.70 0.57 -0.76
N ASN A 358 -7.39 -0.21 -1.60
CA ASN A 358 -8.24 0.30 -2.68
C ASN A 358 -9.70 0.48 -2.23
N ALA A 359 -10.17 -0.32 -1.27
CA ALA A 359 -11.53 -0.26 -0.74
C ALA A 359 -11.57 -0.76 0.71
N GLY A 360 -12.62 -0.36 1.44
CA GLY A 360 -12.87 -0.80 2.81
C GLY A 360 -12.12 -0.03 3.90
N THR A 361 -11.74 -0.72 4.97
CA THR A 361 -10.85 -0.21 6.03
C THR A 361 -9.86 -1.29 6.41
N MET A 362 -8.57 -1.06 6.19
CA MET A 362 -7.53 -2.01 6.56
C MET A 362 -6.98 -1.71 7.94
N THR A 363 -6.83 -2.74 8.77
CA THR A 363 -5.92 -2.72 9.91
C THR A 363 -4.78 -3.68 9.58
N THR A 364 -3.50 -3.29 9.61
CA THR A 364 -2.45 -4.31 9.52
C THR A 364 -2.52 -5.16 10.78
N GLY A 365 -2.44 -6.48 10.63
CA GLY A 365 -2.00 -7.35 11.70
C GLY A 365 -0.50 -7.19 11.93
N ALA A 366 0.10 -8.18 12.59
CA ALA A 366 1.54 -8.30 12.55
C ALA A 366 2.01 -8.63 11.12
N ILE A 367 3.03 -7.90 10.67
CA ILE A 367 3.92 -8.37 9.60
C ILE A 367 5.03 -9.18 10.29
N THR A 368 5.30 -10.38 9.77
CA THR A 368 6.20 -11.37 10.37
C THR A 368 7.01 -12.09 9.28
N GLY A 369 8.10 -12.75 9.68
CA GLY A 369 8.94 -13.50 8.74
C GLY A 369 9.71 -12.59 7.79
N SER A 370 10.15 -11.43 8.27
CA SER A 370 10.41 -10.26 7.44
C SER A 370 11.78 -9.60 7.65
N SER A 371 12.70 -10.23 8.40
CA SER A 371 14.04 -9.72 8.78
C SER A 371 15.03 -9.39 7.63
N LYS A 372 14.58 -9.35 6.37
CA LYS A 372 15.34 -8.98 5.17
C LYS A 372 14.60 -7.95 4.29
N MET A 373 13.37 -7.58 4.64
CA MET A 373 12.60 -6.56 3.92
C MET A 373 13.27 -5.20 4.10
N THR A 374 13.73 -4.60 3.02
CA THR A 374 14.38 -3.27 3.01
C THR A 374 13.40 -2.14 2.76
N ASP A 375 12.27 -2.43 2.11
CA ASP A 375 11.35 -1.43 1.57
C ASP A 375 9.89 -1.77 1.96
N PHE A 376 9.22 -0.86 2.68
CA PHE A 376 7.80 -0.96 3.01
C PHE A 376 7.04 0.26 2.50
N THR A 377 5.99 0.04 1.72
CA THR A 377 5.11 1.09 1.20
C THR A 377 3.65 0.82 1.53
N LEU A 378 2.96 1.77 2.15
CA LEU A 378 1.50 1.76 2.33
C LEU A 378 0.84 2.89 1.52
N ASN A 379 0.15 2.52 0.45
CA ASN A 379 -0.65 3.42 -0.39
C ASN A 379 -2.12 3.37 0.05
N ALA A 380 -2.56 4.36 0.81
CA ALA A 380 -3.92 4.43 1.34
C ALA A 380 -4.86 5.27 0.46
N LYS A 381 -5.82 4.61 -0.20
CA LYS A 381 -6.98 5.29 -0.82
C LYS A 381 -8.19 5.30 0.12
N VAL A 382 -8.17 4.46 1.15
CA VAL A 382 -9.19 4.37 2.21
C VAL A 382 -8.54 4.38 3.60
N ALA A 383 -9.34 4.66 4.65
CA ALA A 383 -8.85 4.75 6.02
C ALA A 383 -8.13 3.46 6.45
N SER A 384 -6.86 3.59 6.85
CA SER A 384 -5.94 2.47 7.05
C SER A 384 -5.14 2.63 8.33
N THR A 385 -5.07 1.58 9.16
CA THR A 385 -4.31 1.59 10.42
C THR A 385 -3.11 0.65 10.31
N LEU A 386 -1.89 1.16 10.49
CA LEU A 386 -0.66 0.38 10.63
C LEU A 386 -0.44 0.11 12.12
N THR A 387 -0.69 -1.13 12.58
CA THR A 387 -0.66 -1.43 14.03
C THR A 387 0.72 -1.82 14.53
N THR A 388 1.39 -2.73 13.83
CA THR A 388 2.75 -3.19 14.12
C THR A 388 3.49 -3.51 12.82
N LEU A 389 4.73 -3.04 12.74
CA LEU A 389 5.67 -3.26 11.64
C LEU A 389 6.95 -3.79 12.30
N ASN A 390 7.08 -5.12 12.40
CA ASN A 390 8.08 -5.77 13.27
C ASN A 390 9.47 -5.88 12.62
N GLU A 391 9.87 -4.84 11.90
CA GLU A 391 10.95 -4.86 10.92
C GLU A 391 12.31 -4.49 11.52
N THR A 392 12.77 -5.39 12.38
CA THR A 392 13.94 -5.17 13.25
C THR A 392 15.28 -5.10 12.49
N GLU A 393 15.46 -5.94 11.47
CA GLU A 393 16.81 -6.33 11.00
C GLU A 393 17.20 -5.82 9.61
N ALA A 394 16.30 -5.14 8.88
CA ALA A 394 16.56 -4.79 7.47
C ALA A 394 15.88 -3.53 6.91
N LEU A 395 14.79 -3.02 7.51
CA LEU A 395 14.03 -1.92 6.94
C LEU A 395 14.88 -0.65 6.81
N LYS A 396 14.99 -0.16 5.57
CA LYS A 396 15.71 1.07 5.20
C LYS A 396 14.76 2.18 4.80
N ASN A 397 13.75 1.84 4.01
CA ASN A 397 12.88 2.79 3.34
C ASN A 397 11.42 2.57 3.77
N LEU A 398 10.86 3.56 4.46
CA LEU A 398 9.46 3.58 4.89
C LEU A 398 8.69 4.63 4.09
N THR A 399 7.65 4.21 3.36
CA THR A 399 6.77 5.13 2.61
C THR A 399 5.31 4.99 3.03
N LEU A 400 4.68 6.11 3.40
CA LEU A 400 3.27 6.18 3.83
C LEU A 400 2.51 7.22 2.99
N ASN A 401 1.71 6.77 2.02
CA ASN A 401 1.04 7.63 1.04
C ASN A 401 -0.49 7.65 1.27
N ALA A 402 -0.97 8.62 2.05
CA ALA A 402 -2.37 8.92 2.29
C ALA A 402 -2.99 9.70 1.10
N SER A 403 -3.03 9.05 -0.06
CA SER A 403 -3.50 9.63 -1.33
C SER A 403 -4.95 10.12 -1.31
N THR A 404 -5.84 9.38 -0.64
CA THR A 404 -7.22 9.81 -0.30
C THR A 404 -7.72 9.22 1.01
N GLY A 405 -7.12 8.13 1.49
CA GLY A 405 -7.43 7.50 2.76
C GLY A 405 -6.50 8.00 3.86
N ALA A 406 -7.04 8.27 5.05
CA ALA A 406 -6.20 8.61 6.20
C ALA A 406 -5.36 7.40 6.64
N ILE A 407 -4.13 7.64 7.09
CA ILE A 407 -3.25 6.62 7.69
C ILE A 407 -3.10 6.89 9.18
N THR A 408 -3.35 5.89 10.01
CA THR A 408 -3.07 5.93 11.45
C THR A 408 -2.00 4.89 11.80
N VAL A 409 -0.81 5.31 12.23
CA VAL A 409 0.19 4.40 12.79
C VAL A 409 -0.04 4.32 14.30
N SER A 410 -0.50 3.17 14.81
CA SER A 410 -1.03 3.05 16.19
C SER A 410 -0.06 2.50 17.23
N ALA A 411 1.18 2.18 16.84
CA ALA A 411 2.29 1.89 17.75
C ALA A 411 3.58 2.47 17.17
N LYS A 412 4.52 2.89 18.03
CA LYS A 412 5.75 3.57 17.61
C LYS A 412 6.61 2.59 16.80
N ILE A 413 6.93 2.92 15.55
CA ILE A 413 7.69 2.02 14.68
C ILE A 413 9.07 1.81 15.31
N GLY A 414 9.45 0.55 15.55
CA GLY A 414 10.71 0.19 16.21
C GLY A 414 10.64 -0.04 17.74
N THR A 415 9.50 0.18 18.43
CA THR A 415 9.44 -0.16 19.87
C THR A 415 9.40 -1.66 20.10
N GLY A 416 10.46 -2.18 20.70
CA GLY A 416 10.64 -3.59 21.04
C GLY A 416 12.04 -4.05 20.69
N ILE A 417 12.47 -3.76 19.45
CA ILE A 417 13.85 -3.90 18.98
C ILE A 417 14.11 -2.81 17.93
N THR A 418 15.16 -2.01 18.12
CA THR A 418 15.48 -0.84 17.29
C THR A 418 16.01 -1.22 15.91
N SER A 419 15.39 -0.75 14.82
CA SER A 419 15.95 -1.00 13.47
C SER A 419 17.24 -0.20 13.26
N ALA A 420 18.34 -0.91 13.02
CA ALA A 420 19.65 -0.34 12.80
C ALA A 420 19.86 0.22 11.37
N TYR A 421 18.83 0.17 10.51
CA TYR A 421 18.98 0.37 9.07
C TYR A 421 18.09 1.44 8.43
N VAL A 422 17.10 2.00 9.16
CA VAL A 422 16.20 3.04 8.61
C VAL A 422 17.03 4.25 8.15
N ASP A 423 16.92 4.58 6.86
CA ASP A 423 17.72 5.61 6.19
C ASP A 423 16.85 6.62 5.44
N THR A 424 15.67 6.21 4.94
CA THR A 424 14.67 7.11 4.39
C THR A 424 13.28 6.87 4.98
N ILE A 425 12.59 7.97 5.29
CA ILE A 425 11.18 7.99 5.68
C ILE A 425 10.48 9.01 4.78
N ASN A 426 9.43 8.61 4.09
CA ASN A 426 8.64 9.45 3.19
C ASN A 426 7.16 9.36 3.56
N ILE A 427 6.52 10.50 3.79
CA ILE A 427 5.13 10.58 4.25
C ILE A 427 4.37 11.59 3.39
N ASP A 428 3.47 11.09 2.54
CA ASP A 428 2.63 11.91 1.68
C ASP A 428 1.17 11.93 2.18
N ALA A 429 0.73 13.09 2.68
CA ALA A 429 -0.66 13.41 3.02
C ALA A 429 -1.33 14.25 1.91
N THR A 430 -1.23 13.81 0.65
CA THR A 430 -1.82 14.46 -0.53
C THR A 430 -3.35 14.56 -0.51
N GLY A 431 -4.07 13.70 0.23
CA GLY A 431 -5.54 13.74 0.28
C GLY A 431 -6.20 13.20 1.55
N GLY A 432 -5.54 12.31 2.30
CA GLY A 432 -5.94 11.87 3.63
C GLY A 432 -4.96 12.39 4.70
N ASN A 433 -5.42 12.51 5.95
CA ASN A 433 -4.54 12.84 7.06
C ASN A 433 -3.60 11.68 7.38
N VAL A 434 -2.38 11.97 7.83
CA VAL A 434 -1.49 10.97 8.44
C VAL A 434 -1.33 11.30 9.91
N THR A 435 -1.70 10.37 10.77
CA THR A 435 -1.40 10.42 12.21
C THR A 435 -0.46 9.27 12.56
N THR A 436 0.63 9.56 13.27
CA THR A 436 1.53 8.53 13.80
C THR A 436 1.53 8.54 15.33
N VAL A 437 2.42 7.76 15.94
CA VAL A 437 2.84 7.88 17.34
C VAL A 437 4.38 7.85 17.45
N GLY A 438 5.05 8.44 16.45
CA GLY A 438 6.51 8.48 16.33
C GLY A 438 7.17 7.23 15.72
N LEU A 439 8.51 7.28 15.66
CA LEU A 439 9.39 6.23 15.13
C LEU A 439 10.73 6.22 15.89
N GLU A 440 11.30 5.03 16.10
CA GLU A 440 12.60 4.81 16.75
C GLU A 440 13.54 3.98 15.89
N ALA A 441 14.60 4.64 15.40
CA ALA A 441 15.71 4.01 14.68
C ALA A 441 16.96 3.94 15.55
N ALA A 442 17.90 3.08 15.17
CA ALA A 442 19.26 3.00 15.69
C ALA A 442 20.29 2.96 14.55
N ASN A 443 20.05 3.73 13.47
CA ASN A 443 20.97 3.79 12.33
C ASN A 443 22.20 4.64 12.68
N ALA A 444 23.31 3.95 12.98
CA ALA A 444 24.59 4.56 13.32
C ALA A 444 25.24 5.36 12.17
N ASN A 445 24.81 5.14 10.91
CA ASN A 445 25.21 5.96 9.76
C ASN A 445 24.36 7.23 9.61
N GLY A 446 23.37 7.42 10.50
CA GLY A 446 22.37 8.48 10.50
C GLY A 446 21.25 8.25 9.48
N ILE A 447 20.02 8.66 9.79
CA ILE A 447 18.92 8.70 8.81
C ILE A 447 19.27 9.75 7.76
N SER A 448 19.27 9.41 6.47
CA SER A 448 19.64 10.34 5.40
C SER A 448 18.53 11.32 5.02
N LEU A 449 17.25 10.92 5.08
CA LEU A 449 16.11 11.80 4.82
C LEU A 449 14.86 11.40 5.61
N ILE A 450 14.18 12.41 6.17
CA ILE A 450 12.75 12.34 6.52
C ILE A 450 12.02 13.41 5.69
N ASP A 451 11.07 13.01 4.85
CA ASP A 451 10.26 13.89 4.01
C ASP A 451 8.78 13.77 4.40
N ILE A 452 8.10 14.90 4.61
CA ILE A 452 6.70 14.97 5.04
C ILE A 452 5.96 16.03 4.21
N ALA A 453 5.03 15.59 3.36
CA ALA A 453 4.24 16.44 2.47
C ALA A 453 2.75 16.49 2.87
N ALA A 454 2.32 17.57 3.51
CA ALA A 454 0.94 17.79 3.96
C ALA A 454 0.14 18.68 3.00
N THR A 455 -0.17 18.17 1.80
CA THR A 455 -0.81 18.98 0.75
C THR A 455 -2.35 19.00 0.87
N GLY A 456 -2.98 17.86 1.13
CA GLY A 456 -4.44 17.72 1.20
C GLY A 456 -4.98 17.41 2.60
N GLY A 457 -4.35 16.45 3.29
CA GLY A 457 -4.56 16.16 4.70
C GLY A 457 -3.46 16.75 5.59
N THR A 458 -3.70 16.75 6.91
CA THR A 458 -2.71 17.15 7.92
C THR A 458 -1.75 16.01 8.26
N PHE A 459 -0.55 16.35 8.73
CA PHE A 459 0.34 15.42 9.42
C PHE A 459 0.32 15.70 10.94
N THR A 460 0.22 14.66 11.76
CA THR A 460 0.47 14.73 13.21
C THR A 460 1.23 13.50 13.71
N ASP A 461 2.17 13.64 14.63
CA ASP A 461 2.77 12.51 15.38
C ASP A 461 2.16 12.31 16.77
N GLY A 462 1.36 13.27 17.24
CA GLY A 462 0.48 13.15 18.39
C GLY A 462 1.17 13.28 19.74
N ALA A 463 0.41 13.21 20.84
CA ALA A 463 0.84 13.61 22.18
C ALA A 463 1.96 12.75 22.85
N ALA A 464 2.58 11.83 22.12
CA ALA A 464 3.81 11.11 22.48
C ALA A 464 4.66 10.78 21.24
N GLY A 465 4.44 11.49 20.13
CA GLY A 465 5.18 11.37 18.90
C GLY A 465 6.62 11.86 19.05
N LEU A 466 7.52 11.19 18.33
CA LEU A 466 8.91 11.60 18.16
C LEU A 466 9.54 10.77 17.04
N PHE A 467 10.09 11.41 16.02
CA PHE A 467 11.00 10.79 15.05
C PHE A 467 12.43 10.79 15.62
N SER A 468 12.83 9.64 16.14
CA SER A 468 14.05 9.48 16.94
C SER A 468 15.08 8.57 16.28
N ASN A 469 16.34 9.02 16.16
CA ASN A 469 17.49 8.16 15.88
C ASN A 469 18.40 8.07 17.10
N THR A 470 18.50 6.87 17.67
CA THR A 470 19.16 6.61 18.95
C THR A 470 20.68 6.38 18.83
N ALA A 471 21.20 6.12 17.63
CA ALA A 471 22.61 5.77 17.40
C ALA A 471 23.35 6.70 16.41
N GLY A 472 22.66 7.63 15.75
CA GLY A 472 23.21 8.48 14.71
C GLY A 472 22.43 9.78 14.53
N ALA A 473 22.88 10.62 13.60
CA ALA A 473 22.21 11.87 13.25
C ALA A 473 20.91 11.64 12.46
N ILE A 474 20.14 12.72 12.27
CA ILE A 474 19.14 12.83 11.20
C ILE A 474 19.67 13.90 10.25
N LYS A 475 20.14 13.50 9.06
CA LYS A 475 20.92 14.39 8.17
C LYS A 475 20.05 15.46 7.51
N SER A 476 18.79 15.15 7.24
CA SER A 476 17.85 16.04 6.57
C SER A 476 16.41 15.71 6.98
N VAL A 477 15.68 16.74 7.41
CA VAL A 477 14.22 16.76 7.52
C VAL A 477 13.69 17.76 6.50
N VAL A 478 12.70 17.36 5.71
CA VAL A 478 12.01 18.19 4.72
C VAL A 478 10.52 18.18 5.03
N LEU A 479 9.92 19.36 5.19
CA LEU A 479 8.48 19.54 5.37
C LEU A 479 7.92 20.35 4.18
N SER A 480 6.74 19.99 3.68
CA SER A 480 6.11 20.70 2.55
C SER A 480 4.58 20.62 2.58
N GLY A 481 3.90 21.49 1.80
CA GLY A 481 2.44 21.42 1.61
C GLY A 481 1.66 22.67 2.05
N SER A 482 0.36 22.48 2.36
CA SER A 482 -0.60 23.57 2.65
C SER A 482 -1.55 23.28 3.82
N LYS A 483 -1.23 22.26 4.63
CA LYS A 483 -1.98 21.82 5.80
C LYS A 483 -1.07 21.84 7.01
N ALA A 484 -1.65 21.65 8.19
CA ALA A 484 -0.88 21.60 9.43
C ALA A 484 0.06 20.38 9.46
N ILE A 485 1.28 20.60 9.97
CA ILE A 485 2.28 19.57 10.26
C ILE A 485 2.70 19.72 11.73
N GLU A 486 2.38 18.71 12.54
CA GLU A 486 2.86 18.57 13.93
C GLU A 486 3.82 17.36 13.95
N ALA A 487 5.12 17.61 14.14
CA ALA A 487 6.15 16.58 14.04
C ALA A 487 7.40 16.94 14.87
N ASP A 488 7.74 16.10 15.85
CA ASP A 488 8.93 16.26 16.69
C ASP A 488 10.07 15.33 16.26
N PHE A 489 11.32 15.80 16.42
CA PHE A 489 12.54 15.12 15.94
C PHE A 489 13.62 15.03 17.03
N SER A 490 14.38 13.93 17.05
CA SER A 490 15.50 13.76 18.00
C SER A 490 16.65 12.92 17.44
N ALA A 491 17.87 13.36 17.71
CA ALA A 491 19.08 12.59 17.49
C ALA A 491 19.86 12.43 18.81
N ALA A 492 20.27 11.20 19.14
CA ALA A 492 20.94 10.86 20.39
C ALA A 492 22.45 10.57 20.21
N GLY A 493 23.19 10.48 21.33
CA GLY A 493 24.58 10.00 21.33
C GLY A 493 25.60 10.98 20.72
N SER A 494 25.56 12.24 21.13
CA SER A 494 26.40 13.31 20.55
C SER A 494 26.16 13.50 19.05
N LYS A 495 24.89 13.61 18.66
CA LYS A 495 24.40 13.79 17.29
C LYS A 495 23.25 14.79 17.26
N ASN A 496 22.97 15.33 16.08
CA ASN A 496 21.99 16.38 15.84
C ASN A 496 21.01 15.97 14.73
N VAL A 497 19.96 16.77 14.57
CA VAL A 497 19.24 16.89 13.30
C VAL A 497 19.96 17.94 12.47
N ASP A 498 20.83 17.51 11.55
CA ASP A 498 21.83 18.38 10.93
C ASP A 498 21.19 19.48 10.05
N SER A 499 20.10 19.16 9.37
CA SER A 499 19.33 20.08 8.52
C SER A 499 17.82 19.85 8.65
N PHE A 500 17.07 20.94 8.78
CA PHE A 500 15.61 20.97 8.78
C PHE A 500 15.15 22.07 7.81
N VAL A 501 14.34 21.72 6.82
CA VAL A 501 13.85 22.65 5.79
C VAL A 501 12.34 22.51 5.64
N SER A 502 11.59 23.52 6.07
CA SER A 502 10.17 23.66 5.74
C SER A 502 10.00 24.51 4.48
N THR A 503 9.16 24.01 3.59
CA THR A 503 8.54 24.75 2.47
C THR A 503 7.02 24.76 2.59
N ALA A 504 6.50 24.39 3.77
CA ALA A 504 5.08 24.38 4.05
C ALA A 504 4.50 25.80 4.09
N THR A 505 3.22 25.90 3.70
CA THR A 505 2.44 27.14 3.68
C THR A 505 1.26 27.11 4.66
N GLY A 506 1.05 25.96 5.31
CA GLY A 506 0.15 25.79 6.46
C GLY A 506 0.88 26.02 7.78
N ASP A 507 0.27 25.61 8.89
CA ASP A 507 0.88 25.70 10.22
C ASP A 507 1.97 24.61 10.37
N VAL A 508 3.08 24.93 11.02
CA VAL A 508 4.14 23.96 11.34
C VAL A 508 4.42 24.01 12.84
N THR A 509 4.48 22.87 13.51
CA THR A 509 4.89 22.75 14.91
C THR A 509 5.90 21.61 15.04
N SER A 510 7.12 21.95 15.49
CA SER A 510 8.20 20.97 15.66
C SER A 510 9.11 21.31 16.84
N THR A 511 9.36 20.31 17.68
CA THR A 511 10.47 20.27 18.63
C THR A 511 11.65 19.52 17.99
N ILE A 512 12.87 20.07 18.07
CA ILE A 512 14.09 19.37 17.61
C ILE A 512 15.05 19.20 18.78
N THR A 513 15.30 17.95 19.17
CA THR A 513 16.21 17.59 20.27
C THR A 513 17.57 17.13 19.74
N ASN A 514 18.58 17.95 19.93
CA ASN A 514 19.98 17.69 19.60
C ASN A 514 20.75 17.23 20.84
N ALA A 515 21.26 16.00 20.84
CA ALA A 515 22.11 15.49 21.92
C ALA A 515 23.61 15.77 21.69
N GLY A 516 23.95 16.71 20.80
CA GLY A 516 25.32 17.08 20.44
C GLY A 516 26.14 17.66 21.60
N VAL A 517 27.45 17.80 21.39
CA VAL A 517 28.36 18.32 22.43
C VAL A 517 28.24 19.84 22.51
N ALA A 518 28.20 20.39 23.73
CA ALA A 518 28.07 21.83 23.95
C ALA A 518 29.05 22.66 23.11
N GLY A 519 28.54 23.69 22.42
CA GLY A 519 29.34 24.55 21.54
C GLY A 519 29.80 23.93 20.20
N SER A 520 29.39 22.71 19.87
CA SER A 520 29.55 22.16 18.51
C SER A 520 28.44 22.66 17.57
N THR A 521 28.65 22.55 16.24
CA THR A 521 27.62 22.90 15.24
C THR A 521 26.41 21.98 15.38
N GLY A 522 25.26 22.58 15.67
CA GLY A 522 23.92 21.99 15.77
C GLY A 522 23.15 22.01 14.45
N SER A 523 21.85 22.30 14.53
CA SER A 523 20.94 22.27 13.38
C SER A 523 21.05 23.50 12.49
N THR A 524 20.96 23.30 11.17
CA THR A 524 20.57 24.36 10.23
C THR A 524 19.07 24.25 9.96
N VAL A 525 18.30 25.25 10.39
CA VAL A 525 16.83 25.30 10.34
C VAL A 525 16.39 26.41 9.41
N THR A 526 15.67 26.07 8.36
CA THR A 526 14.98 27.03 7.48
C THR A 526 13.49 26.74 7.50
N LEU A 527 12.70 27.71 7.92
CA LEU A 527 11.24 27.63 7.91
C LEU A 527 10.66 28.18 6.59
N GLY A 528 9.37 27.90 6.38
CA GLY A 528 8.68 28.11 5.11
C GLY A 528 7.78 29.34 5.14
N ASN A 529 7.41 29.82 3.95
CA ASN A 529 6.56 30.98 3.76
C ASN A 529 5.09 30.69 4.20
N ALA A 530 4.84 30.76 5.50
CA ALA A 530 3.53 30.58 6.11
C ALA A 530 2.58 31.69 5.62
N VAL A 531 1.41 31.29 5.12
CA VAL A 531 0.43 32.23 4.55
C VAL A 531 -0.26 33.02 5.67
N PHE A 532 -0.64 34.28 5.41
CA PHE A 532 -1.30 35.15 6.40
C PHE A 532 -2.38 34.43 7.23
N GLY A 533 -2.20 34.44 8.56
CA GLY A 533 -3.02 33.67 9.50
C GLY A 533 -2.52 32.23 9.76
N LYS A 534 -1.26 31.95 9.44
CA LYS A 534 -0.52 30.71 9.77
C LYS A 534 0.71 31.01 10.60
N LEU A 535 1.09 30.02 11.39
CA LEU A 535 2.17 30.09 12.38
C LEU A 535 3.13 28.92 12.15
N ASN A 536 4.42 29.20 12.02
CA ASN A 536 5.44 28.19 12.30
C ASN A 536 5.81 28.30 13.79
N THR A 537 5.96 27.17 14.48
CA THR A 537 6.47 27.09 15.86
C THR A 537 7.60 26.07 15.89
N ILE A 538 8.79 26.52 16.26
CA ILE A 538 10.02 25.73 16.23
C ILE A 538 10.70 25.84 17.60
N THR A 539 10.94 24.70 18.27
CA THR A 539 11.52 24.65 19.62
C THR A 539 12.72 23.73 19.64
N MET A 540 13.93 24.29 19.79
CA MET A 540 15.16 23.50 19.84
C MET A 540 15.46 23.09 21.30
N VAL A 541 16.11 21.94 21.48
CA VAL A 541 16.55 21.43 22.78
C VAL A 541 17.97 20.87 22.63
N GLY A 542 18.90 21.32 23.49
CA GLY A 542 20.32 20.94 23.47
C GLY A 542 21.23 22.07 23.94
N ASP A 543 22.55 21.90 23.71
CA ASP A 543 23.60 22.89 24.05
C ASP A 543 24.49 23.27 22.82
N VAL A 544 23.99 23.03 21.61
CA VAL A 544 24.73 23.14 20.34
C VAL A 544 24.41 24.44 19.59
N LYS A 545 25.39 25.01 18.87
CA LYS A 545 25.20 26.20 18.04
C LYS A 545 24.30 25.89 16.84
N ASN A 546 23.09 26.42 16.82
CA ASN A 546 22.16 26.30 15.69
C ASN A 546 22.26 27.51 14.75
N THR A 547 21.60 27.42 13.61
CA THR A 547 21.34 28.53 12.69
C THR A 547 19.90 28.41 12.21
N ILE A 548 19.07 29.43 12.49
CA ILE A 548 17.62 29.39 12.31
C ILE A 548 17.18 30.56 11.41
N THR A 549 16.25 30.32 10.50
CA THR A 549 15.59 31.36 9.69
C THR A 549 14.09 31.07 9.62
N GLY A 550 13.23 32.00 10.07
CA GLY A 550 11.76 31.91 9.99
C GLY A 550 11.23 32.05 8.55
N GLY A 551 11.72 33.07 7.85
CA GLY A 551 11.42 33.29 6.44
C GLY A 551 10.35 34.36 6.25
N THR A 552 9.09 33.95 6.08
CA THR A 552 7.96 34.90 6.02
C THR A 552 6.69 34.29 6.62
N GLY A 553 5.98 35.04 7.46
CA GLY A 553 4.71 34.58 8.03
C GLY A 553 4.46 35.16 9.41
N VAL A 554 4.18 34.30 10.39
CA VAL A 554 4.40 34.57 11.80
C VAL A 554 5.23 33.40 12.31
N ASP A 555 6.43 33.66 12.80
CA ASP A 555 7.37 32.66 13.26
C ASP A 555 7.57 32.73 14.77
N LYS A 556 7.26 31.64 15.48
CA LYS A 556 7.61 31.47 16.89
C LYS A 556 8.85 30.59 17.00
N ILE A 557 9.98 31.20 17.32
CA ILE A 557 11.29 30.56 17.44
C ILE A 557 11.69 30.51 18.91
N THR A 558 11.90 29.30 19.43
CA THR A 558 12.68 29.07 20.66
C THR A 558 13.90 28.25 20.26
N SER A 559 15.10 28.81 20.38
CA SER A 559 16.34 28.04 20.16
C SER A 559 16.75 27.25 21.41
N ALA A 560 17.92 26.61 21.34
CA ALA A 560 18.50 25.79 22.41
C ALA A 560 19.57 26.61 23.13
N ASN A 561 20.20 26.06 24.18
CA ASN A 561 21.43 26.69 24.65
C ASN A 561 22.49 26.59 23.53
N GLY A 562 23.30 27.62 23.35
CA GLY A 562 24.26 27.69 22.26
C GLY A 562 24.79 29.09 22.02
N ASN A 563 25.59 29.27 20.98
CA ASN A 563 25.92 30.61 20.49
C ASN A 563 25.27 30.74 19.11
N ASP A 564 23.95 30.80 19.08
CA ASP A 564 23.10 30.59 17.93
C ASP A 564 23.11 31.77 16.95
N THR A 565 22.46 31.58 15.82
CA THR A 565 22.28 32.64 14.82
C THR A 565 20.88 32.54 14.26
N ILE A 566 20.02 33.48 14.65
CA ILE A 566 18.58 33.46 14.40
C ILE A 566 18.24 34.63 13.49
N ASN A 567 17.35 34.38 12.53
CA ASN A 567 16.68 35.41 11.75
C ASN A 567 15.17 35.09 11.79
N GLY A 568 14.32 36.02 12.23
CA GLY A 568 12.87 35.88 12.08
C GLY A 568 12.52 35.93 10.59
N GLY A 569 12.37 37.14 10.08
CA GLY A 569 12.43 37.40 8.65
C GLY A 569 11.49 38.50 8.20
N ALA A 570 10.25 38.15 7.90
CA ALA A 570 9.20 39.09 7.55
C ALA A 570 7.85 38.60 8.07
N GLY A 571 7.45 39.14 9.22
CA GLY A 571 6.36 38.67 10.03
C GLY A 571 6.17 39.56 11.26
N ASN A 572 5.41 39.09 12.24
CA ASN A 572 5.39 39.66 13.58
C ASN A 572 5.86 38.55 14.52
N ASP A 573 7.17 38.34 14.53
CA ASP A 573 7.76 37.10 15.00
C ASP A 573 7.95 37.10 16.53
N THR A 574 8.16 35.93 17.12
CA THR A 574 8.37 35.78 18.56
C THR A 574 9.58 34.88 18.80
N ILE A 575 10.69 35.49 19.19
CA ILE A 575 12.01 34.85 19.26
C ILE A 575 12.51 34.81 20.70
N ASN A 576 12.88 33.61 21.17
CA ASN A 576 13.64 33.39 22.39
C ASN A 576 14.94 32.68 22.02
N ALA A 577 16.09 33.31 22.30
CA ALA A 577 17.41 32.74 21.99
C ALA A 577 17.90 31.69 23.02
N ALA A 578 17.16 31.50 24.11
CA ALA A 578 17.50 30.68 25.26
C ALA A 578 18.74 31.18 26.04
N GLY A 579 19.95 30.69 25.73
CA GLY A 579 21.11 31.00 26.57
C GLY A 579 22.47 30.54 26.02
N GLY A 580 23.49 31.36 26.29
CA GLY A 580 24.79 31.33 25.62
C GLY A 580 25.07 32.70 25.01
N SER A 581 25.48 32.84 23.75
CA SER A 581 25.72 34.19 23.21
C SER A 581 25.34 34.31 21.76
N ASP A 582 24.17 34.91 21.54
CA ASP A 582 23.39 34.73 20.34
C ASP A 582 23.46 35.94 19.39
N THR A 583 23.25 35.69 18.10
CA THR A 583 23.12 36.75 17.10
C THR A 583 21.75 36.67 16.47
N VAL A 584 20.91 37.68 16.70
CA VAL A 584 19.50 37.69 16.32
C VAL A 584 19.22 38.82 15.33
N THR A 585 18.66 38.49 14.17
CA THR A 585 17.90 39.41 13.33
C THR A 585 16.42 39.19 13.64
N LEU A 586 15.69 40.25 13.97
CA LEU A 586 14.24 40.16 14.13
C LEU A 586 13.58 40.17 12.74
N GLY A 587 13.90 41.18 11.93
CA GLY A 587 13.50 41.28 10.54
C GLY A 587 12.51 42.40 10.28
N ALA A 588 11.37 42.06 9.69
CA ALA A 588 10.46 43.02 9.08
C ALA A 588 8.99 42.83 9.48
N GLY A 589 8.66 43.30 10.69
CA GLY A 589 7.32 43.72 11.09
C GLY A 589 7.33 44.28 12.51
N ALA A 590 6.45 43.80 13.38
CA ALA A 590 6.46 44.15 14.80
C ALA A 590 6.76 42.90 15.64
N ASP A 591 8.06 42.73 15.92
CA ASP A 591 8.63 41.49 16.44
C ASP A 591 8.81 41.50 17.97
N ILE A 592 8.86 40.32 18.61
CA ILE A 592 9.00 40.16 20.06
C ILE A 592 10.23 39.31 20.38
N TYR A 593 11.24 39.90 21.02
CA TYR A 593 12.34 39.18 21.66
C TYR A 593 11.98 38.86 23.11
N VAL A 594 11.80 37.57 23.43
CA VAL A 594 11.38 37.10 24.76
C VAL A 594 12.60 36.72 25.59
N LEU A 595 12.76 37.36 26.74
CA LEU A 595 13.80 37.01 27.72
C LEU A 595 13.40 35.76 28.49
N ALA A 596 14.24 34.72 28.44
CA ALA A 596 14.03 33.51 29.22
C ALA A 596 14.12 33.80 30.74
N ALA A 597 13.21 33.22 31.53
CA ALA A 597 13.19 33.33 33.00
C ALA A 597 14.32 32.54 33.71
N ALA A 598 15.41 32.27 32.99
CA ALA A 598 16.55 31.49 33.43
C ALA A 598 17.82 31.97 32.69
N ALA A 599 18.17 33.24 32.88
CA ALA A 599 19.60 33.58 32.87
C ALA A 599 20.30 32.68 33.91
N GLY A 600 21.51 32.19 33.59
CA GLY A 600 22.26 31.27 34.47
C GLY A 600 22.71 29.93 33.88
N THR A 601 22.54 29.67 32.57
CA THR A 601 23.05 28.43 31.93
C THR A 601 24.21 28.61 30.93
N GLY A 602 24.59 29.85 30.58
CA GLY A 602 25.75 30.07 29.69
C GLY A 602 26.20 31.52 29.47
N THR A 603 25.28 32.49 29.41
CA THR A 603 25.59 33.88 28.99
C THR A 603 26.31 34.70 30.06
N GLY A 604 25.90 34.59 31.33
CA GLY A 604 26.41 35.43 32.41
C GLY A 604 27.87 35.10 32.73
N GLY A 605 28.76 35.84 32.09
CA GLY A 605 30.16 35.83 32.42
C GLY A 605 30.36 36.45 33.80
N THR A 606 30.82 35.67 34.78
CA THR A 606 31.04 36.02 36.21
C THR A 606 32.09 37.12 36.49
N THR A 607 32.43 37.90 35.47
CA THR A 607 33.16 39.16 35.50
C THR A 607 32.64 40.04 34.37
N ALA A 608 32.64 41.36 34.54
CA ALA A 608 32.29 42.29 33.47
C ALA A 608 33.09 42.08 32.17
N ALA A 609 34.29 41.51 32.25
CA ALA A 609 35.11 41.17 31.08
C ALA A 609 34.61 39.93 30.33
N ALA A 610 34.01 38.95 31.02
CA ALA A 610 33.40 37.81 30.37
C ALA A 610 32.05 38.20 29.72
N LEU A 611 31.19 38.94 30.42
CA LEU A 611 29.93 39.47 29.87
C LEU A 611 30.18 40.42 28.67
N ALA A 612 31.24 41.23 28.69
CA ALA A 612 31.66 42.05 27.54
C ALA A 612 32.11 41.26 26.30
N ASN A 613 32.35 39.95 26.41
CA ASN A 613 32.77 39.07 25.31
C ASN A 613 31.76 37.94 25.02
N SER A 614 30.73 37.79 25.84
CA SER A 614 29.68 36.76 25.73
C SER A 614 28.35 37.41 26.11
N HIS A 615 27.67 37.97 25.11
CA HIS A 615 26.40 38.67 25.23
C HIS A 615 25.60 38.53 23.93
N ASP A 616 24.31 38.78 23.99
CA ASP A 616 23.43 38.64 22.83
C ASP A 616 23.46 39.91 21.98
N VAL A 617 23.33 39.75 20.66
CA VAL A 617 23.37 40.86 19.69
C VAL A 617 22.10 40.87 18.87
N ILE A 618 21.24 41.88 19.08
CA ILE A 618 20.11 42.14 18.20
C ILE A 618 20.57 43.08 17.07
N THR A 619 20.49 42.57 15.84
CA THR A 619 21.22 43.11 14.67
C THR A 619 20.49 44.23 13.92
N ASP A 620 19.21 44.46 14.23
CA ASP A 620 18.32 45.34 13.46
C ASP A 620 17.18 45.98 14.28
N PHE A 621 17.32 46.06 15.61
CA PHE A 621 16.24 46.46 16.53
C PHE A 621 15.64 47.85 16.22
N LYS A 622 14.32 47.88 16.02
CA LYS A 622 13.47 49.04 15.71
C LYS A 622 12.57 49.38 16.90
N GLY A 623 12.61 50.64 17.36
CA GLY A 623 11.61 51.15 18.31
C GLY A 623 10.25 51.48 17.67
N ALA A 624 9.39 52.19 18.39
CA ALA A 624 7.99 52.45 18.02
C ALA A 624 7.80 52.92 16.56
N GLY A 625 6.89 52.20 15.91
CA GLY A 625 6.24 52.50 14.65
C GLY A 625 4.97 51.65 14.57
N THR A 626 4.50 51.36 13.35
CA THR A 626 3.63 50.20 13.11
C THR A 626 4.42 48.89 13.08
N ASP A 627 5.72 49.01 12.84
CA ASP A 627 6.69 47.96 12.57
C ASP A 627 7.80 48.09 13.64
N GLY A 628 7.38 48.01 14.91
CA GLY A 628 8.20 48.32 16.07
C GLY A 628 8.38 47.11 16.98
N ASP A 629 9.64 46.82 17.30
CA ASP A 629 10.06 45.62 18.00
C ASP A 629 9.93 45.80 19.53
N ILE A 630 9.71 44.68 20.23
CA ILE A 630 9.50 44.61 21.67
C ILE A 630 10.55 43.66 22.27
N ILE A 631 11.18 44.06 23.37
CA ILE A 631 11.81 43.10 24.30
C ILE A 631 10.78 42.80 25.38
N ASP A 632 10.26 41.56 25.40
CA ASP A 632 9.34 41.05 26.41
C ASP A 632 10.13 40.41 27.54
N GLY A 633 10.15 41.11 28.67
CA GLY A 633 10.75 40.63 29.90
C GLY A 633 9.77 39.96 30.86
N THR A 634 8.55 39.58 30.48
CA THR A 634 7.50 39.33 31.49
C THR A 634 7.61 38.02 32.26
N GLY A 635 8.45 37.08 31.82
CA GLY A 635 8.94 35.99 32.67
C GLY A 635 10.09 36.37 33.61
N ALA A 636 10.75 37.51 33.36
CA ALA A 636 12.09 37.84 33.83
C ALA A 636 12.29 39.33 34.20
N ILE A 637 11.24 40.14 34.43
CA ILE A 637 11.32 41.56 34.79
C ILE A 637 10.10 41.99 35.63
N LEU A 638 10.35 42.58 36.81
CA LEU A 638 9.35 43.24 37.66
C LEU A 638 9.59 44.77 37.71
N LEU A 639 8.82 45.51 36.92
CA LEU A 639 8.98 46.97 36.73
C LEU A 639 8.63 47.87 37.94
N SER A 640 8.47 47.33 39.15
CA SER A 640 8.25 48.14 40.35
C SER A 640 9.49 48.93 40.80
N ASN A 641 10.67 48.61 40.26
CA ASN A 641 11.96 48.97 40.85
C ASN A 641 12.94 49.72 39.92
N ILE A 642 12.53 50.29 38.78
CA ILE A 642 13.44 51.15 37.98
C ILE A 642 13.83 52.37 38.83
N ASN A 643 15.09 52.41 39.30
CA ASN A 643 15.48 53.30 40.38
C ASN A 643 15.95 54.67 39.85
N ALA A 644 15.05 55.65 39.87
CA ALA A 644 15.22 56.98 39.28
C ALA A 644 16.32 57.88 39.93
N THR A 645 17.24 57.33 40.72
CA THR A 645 18.14 58.09 41.61
C THR A 645 19.58 57.57 41.64
N VAL A 646 20.41 57.98 40.67
CA VAL A 646 21.89 57.98 40.84
C VAL A 646 22.46 59.36 40.52
N GLY A 647 23.29 59.87 41.45
CA GLY A 647 23.75 61.25 41.45
C GLY A 647 25.08 61.49 40.73
N ALA A 648 25.01 61.92 39.46
CA ALA A 648 26.12 62.59 38.76
C ALA A 648 25.62 63.86 38.04
N THR A 649 26.51 64.84 37.86
CA THR A 649 26.12 66.25 37.66
C THR A 649 25.77 66.65 36.22
N THR A 650 24.72 66.05 35.64
CA THR A 650 23.75 66.72 34.72
C THR A 650 22.59 65.77 34.38
N ALA A 651 21.66 65.57 35.33
CA ALA A 651 20.41 64.88 35.04
C ALA A 651 19.39 65.84 34.40
N ALA A 652 18.90 65.53 33.19
CA ALA A 652 17.73 66.15 32.60
C ALA A 652 16.54 65.20 32.76
N THR A 653 15.67 65.47 33.74
CA THR A 653 14.55 64.58 34.07
C THR A 653 13.32 64.88 33.22
N ASN A 654 13.11 64.11 32.16
CA ASN A 654 11.78 63.90 31.58
C ASN A 654 10.91 63.05 32.53
N GLY A 655 9.59 63.27 32.49
CA GLY A 655 8.64 62.91 33.56
C GLY A 655 8.33 61.42 33.79
N PHE A 656 9.22 60.51 33.36
CA PHE A 656 9.03 59.06 33.43
C PHE A 656 10.15 58.32 34.21
N GLY A 657 11.06 59.06 34.86
CA GLY A 657 11.96 58.49 35.88
C GLY A 657 13.20 57.75 35.39
N LEU A 658 13.53 57.77 34.09
CA LEU A 658 14.79 57.21 33.60
C LEU A 658 16.00 58.05 34.03
N VAL A 659 17.08 57.37 34.41
CA VAL A 659 18.40 57.97 34.63
C VAL A 659 19.24 57.79 33.36
N THR A 660 19.47 58.87 32.61
CA THR A 660 20.45 58.87 31.50
C THR A 660 21.88 58.91 32.04
N ALA A 661 22.36 57.78 32.58
CA ALA A 661 23.68 57.63 33.17
C ALA A 661 24.80 57.57 32.10
N TRP A 662 25.10 58.71 31.46
CA TRP A 662 26.30 58.84 30.66
C TRP A 662 27.55 58.72 31.54
N ALA A 663 28.23 57.57 31.49
CA ALA A 663 29.50 57.30 32.15
C ALA A 663 30.69 58.06 31.52
N THR A 664 30.59 59.39 31.46
CA THR A 664 31.67 60.27 30.97
C THR A 664 32.73 60.48 32.05
N THR A 665 33.67 59.54 32.23
CA THR A 665 35.11 59.85 32.43
C THR A 665 35.99 58.60 32.42
N SER A 666 36.44 58.18 31.24
CA SER A 666 37.80 57.68 31.01
C SER A 666 38.06 57.70 29.50
N SER A 667 39.24 58.16 29.08
CA SER A 667 39.58 58.31 27.66
C SER A 667 40.04 57.00 26.99
N SER A 668 39.85 55.85 27.64
CA SER A 668 40.17 54.51 27.10
C SER A 668 39.43 53.38 27.85
N ALA A 669 38.26 53.64 28.44
CA ALA A 669 37.46 52.60 29.10
C ALA A 669 36.98 51.55 28.10
N THR A 670 37.14 50.28 28.45
CA THR A 670 36.58 49.14 27.71
C THR A 670 35.09 48.96 28.01
N LEU A 671 34.40 48.12 27.23
CA LEU A 671 33.03 47.69 27.53
C LEU A 671 32.92 47.06 28.93
N ALA A 672 33.93 46.30 29.36
CA ALA A 672 34.00 45.70 30.70
C ALA A 672 34.10 46.76 31.82
N ASP A 673 34.88 47.82 31.62
CA ASP A 673 34.95 48.93 32.58
C ASP A 673 33.59 49.63 32.72
N LYS A 674 32.85 49.76 31.61
CA LYS A 674 31.50 50.36 31.59
C LYS A 674 30.45 49.48 32.26
N ILE A 675 30.44 48.18 31.99
CA ILE A 675 29.57 47.20 32.69
C ILE A 675 29.84 47.26 34.20
N THR A 676 31.10 47.32 34.62
CA THR A 676 31.47 47.47 36.03
C THR A 676 30.93 48.76 36.67
N ILE A 677 30.88 49.87 35.91
CA ILE A 677 30.30 51.15 36.36
C ILE A 677 28.76 51.08 36.39
N VAL A 678 28.13 50.39 35.45
CA VAL A 678 26.67 50.16 35.39
C VAL A 678 26.22 49.31 36.59
N GLU A 679 26.92 48.24 36.90
CA GLU A 679 26.60 47.41 38.06
C GLU A 679 26.85 48.15 39.38
N ALA A 680 27.98 48.86 39.51
CA ALA A 680 28.21 49.74 40.67
C ALA A 680 27.21 50.91 40.79
N THR A 681 26.44 51.21 39.73
CA THR A 681 25.34 52.18 39.71
C THR A 681 24.05 51.55 40.26
N ILE A 682 23.79 50.26 39.98
CA ILE A 682 22.63 49.50 40.46
C ILE A 682 22.83 49.06 41.93
N ALA A 683 23.95 48.41 42.24
CA ALA A 683 24.34 48.04 43.61
C ALA A 683 24.51 49.25 44.56
N GLY A 684 24.67 50.46 44.01
CA GLY A 684 24.66 51.71 44.77
C GLY A 684 23.28 52.18 45.25
N GLY A 685 22.20 51.56 44.76
CA GLY A 685 20.81 51.89 45.07
C GLY A 685 20.14 50.86 45.99
N THR A 686 19.10 50.21 45.46
CA THR A 686 18.48 49.02 46.07
C THR A 686 18.52 47.93 45.03
N ASN A 687 19.59 47.14 45.03
CA ASN A 687 19.74 46.05 44.08
C ASN A 687 18.58 45.06 44.19
N VAL A 688 18.00 44.71 43.06
CA VAL A 688 16.69 44.07 42.96
C VAL A 688 16.60 43.29 41.66
N LEU A 689 16.12 42.05 41.78
CA LEU A 689 15.97 41.11 40.68
C LEU A 689 15.27 41.77 39.49
N ASN A 690 16.01 41.86 38.39
CA ASN A 690 15.64 42.41 37.10
C ASN A 690 15.60 43.95 37.00
N GLU A 691 16.41 44.70 37.75
CA GLU A 691 16.64 46.12 37.45
C GLU A 691 17.42 46.28 36.13
N ALA A 692 16.87 47.07 35.20
CA ALA A 692 17.40 47.22 33.85
C ALA A 692 17.91 48.65 33.57
N LEU A 693 19.12 48.77 33.03
CA LEU A 693 19.74 50.05 32.66
C LEU A 693 20.28 50.01 31.22
N LEU A 694 20.04 51.09 30.47
CA LEU A 694 20.64 51.29 29.15
C LEU A 694 21.89 52.17 29.24
N PHE A 695 22.95 51.76 28.53
CA PHE A 695 24.15 52.55 28.33
C PHE A 695 24.65 52.45 26.88
N ALA A 696 25.77 53.09 26.57
CA ALA A 696 26.36 53.09 25.23
C ALA A 696 27.88 52.91 25.25
N ASP A 697 28.41 52.15 24.29
CA ASP A 697 29.84 52.07 24.01
C ASP A 697 30.16 52.04 22.50
N SER A 698 31.26 52.69 22.11
CA SER A 698 31.83 52.62 20.76
C SER A 698 30.85 52.92 19.60
N GLY A 699 29.73 53.63 19.87
CA GLY A 699 28.66 53.96 18.92
C GLY A 699 27.44 53.04 18.95
N LYS A 700 27.51 51.95 19.72
CA LYS A 700 26.44 50.95 19.95
C LYS A 700 25.65 51.26 21.22
N SER A 701 24.43 50.73 21.29
CA SER A 701 23.57 50.79 22.48
C SER A 701 23.58 49.44 23.20
N TYR A 702 23.52 49.44 24.53
CA TYR A 702 23.57 48.23 25.36
C TYR A 702 22.49 48.28 26.45
N LEU A 703 21.73 47.19 26.57
CA LEU A 703 20.80 46.95 27.67
C LEU A 703 21.46 45.98 28.66
N PHE A 704 21.63 46.40 29.91
CA PHE A 704 22.01 45.54 31.03
C PHE A 704 20.79 45.27 31.91
N ILE A 705 20.66 44.06 32.43
CA ILE A 705 19.60 43.64 33.36
C ILE A 705 20.27 42.85 34.48
N SER A 706 20.11 43.32 35.72
CA SER A 706 20.74 42.71 36.90
C SER A 706 19.92 41.54 37.46
N ASP A 707 20.61 40.50 37.95
CA ASP A 707 19.99 39.40 38.70
C ASP A 707 19.51 39.78 40.13
N GLY A 708 19.82 41.00 40.59
CA GLY A 708 19.44 41.49 41.91
C GLY A 708 20.42 41.16 43.04
N VAL A 709 21.58 40.59 42.72
CA VAL A 709 22.70 40.30 43.63
C VAL A 709 23.84 41.30 43.36
N ASP A 710 24.54 41.74 44.41
CA ASP A 710 25.58 42.76 44.28
C ASP A 710 26.85 42.24 43.57
N GLY A 711 27.09 42.74 42.35
CA GLY A 711 28.28 42.47 41.55
C GLY A 711 28.11 41.35 40.53
N ILE A 712 28.75 41.52 39.35
CA ILE A 712 28.46 40.75 38.12
C ILE A 712 28.32 39.24 38.34
N GLY A 713 27.09 38.76 38.15
CA GLY A 713 26.65 37.38 38.39
C GLY A 713 26.81 36.45 37.19
N ALA A 714 26.19 35.28 37.30
CA ALA A 714 25.98 34.34 36.18
C ALA A 714 24.60 34.50 35.53
N ASP A 715 23.73 35.30 36.18
CA ASP A 715 22.33 35.46 35.83
C ASP A 715 22.04 36.91 35.36
N ASP A 716 23.06 37.79 35.35
CA ASP A 716 23.02 39.10 34.69
C ASP A 716 22.97 38.96 33.16
N ILE A 717 22.13 39.79 32.53
CA ILE A 717 21.96 39.81 31.07
C ILE A 717 22.58 41.08 30.50
N LEU A 718 23.32 40.94 29.40
CA LEU A 718 23.73 42.03 28.51
C LEU A 718 23.21 41.76 27.10
N ILE A 719 22.58 42.77 26.49
CA ILE A 719 22.14 42.72 25.09
C ILE A 719 22.70 43.94 24.36
N GLU A 720 23.40 43.70 23.25
CA GLU A 720 23.80 44.72 22.29
C GLU A 720 22.63 45.02 21.35
N LEU A 721 22.16 46.27 21.38
CA LEU A 721 21.09 46.77 20.50
C LEU A 721 21.73 47.58 19.38
N THR A 722 21.83 46.97 18.20
CA THR A 722 22.20 47.68 16.97
C THR A 722 20.93 48.08 16.20
N GLY A 723 21.07 49.02 15.25
CA GLY A 723 19.92 49.76 14.70
C GLY A 723 19.61 51.04 15.48
N VAL A 724 19.66 51.00 16.82
CA VAL A 724 19.43 52.18 17.69
C VAL A 724 20.71 53.00 17.91
N PRO A 725 20.77 54.29 17.48
CA PRO A 725 21.94 55.13 17.68
C PRO A 725 22.19 55.48 19.15
N ALA A 726 23.43 55.34 19.60
CA ALA A 726 23.90 55.69 20.95
C ALA A 726 23.65 57.15 21.41
N SER A 727 23.20 58.04 20.51
CA SER A 727 22.86 59.44 20.78
C SER A 727 21.37 59.72 21.02
N THR A 728 20.50 58.74 20.81
CA THR A 728 19.05 58.86 21.08
C THR A 728 18.69 58.07 22.33
N GLY A 729 18.09 58.72 23.33
CA GLY A 729 17.65 58.03 24.54
C GLY A 729 16.56 57.01 24.23
N ILE A 730 16.67 55.81 24.80
CA ILE A 730 15.57 54.84 24.83
C ILE A 730 14.72 55.13 26.08
N THR A 731 13.40 55.01 25.96
CA THR A 731 12.46 55.10 27.07
C THR A 731 11.98 53.70 27.44
N LEU A 732 11.78 53.45 28.73
CA LEU A 732 11.14 52.23 29.23
C LEU A 732 9.67 52.55 29.50
N ALA A 733 8.73 51.74 29.01
CA ALA A 733 7.31 52.07 29.01
C ALA A 733 6.43 50.90 29.50
N THR A 734 5.54 51.17 30.45
CA THR A 734 4.53 50.19 30.88
C THR A 734 3.28 50.25 30.01
N ASP A 735 3.07 49.23 29.18
CA ASP A 735 1.76 49.05 28.53
C ASP A 735 0.79 48.35 29.50
N ALA A 736 0.11 49.17 30.30
CA ALA A 736 -0.91 48.74 31.25
C ALA A 736 -2.17 48.14 30.58
N THR A 737 -2.28 48.17 29.25
CA THR A 737 -3.36 47.56 28.45
C THR A 737 -2.99 46.19 27.92
N LEU A 738 -1.71 45.93 27.61
CA LEU A 738 -1.20 44.61 27.24
C LEU A 738 -0.91 43.71 28.45
N GLY A 739 -0.70 44.31 29.64
CA GLY A 739 -0.36 43.57 30.85
C GLY A 739 1.10 43.09 30.91
N TYR A 740 1.94 43.66 30.04
CA TYR A 740 3.33 43.28 29.84
C TYR A 740 4.28 44.47 30.11
N ASN A 741 5.53 44.16 30.46
CA ASN A 741 6.60 45.13 30.69
C ASN A 741 7.40 45.27 29.39
N VAL A 742 7.37 46.44 28.75
CA VAL A 742 7.75 46.63 27.35
C VAL A 742 8.91 47.61 27.22
N ILE A 743 9.95 47.23 26.47
CA ILE A 743 11.02 48.14 26.06
C ILE A 743 10.71 48.70 24.66
N THR A 744 10.38 50.00 24.58
CA THR A 744 10.05 50.70 23.33
C THR A 744 10.65 52.11 23.28
N GLN A 745 11.53 52.37 22.31
CA GLN A 745 11.73 53.73 21.74
C GLN A 745 10.43 54.16 20.99
N ILE A 746 10.22 55.33 20.38
CA ILE A 746 11.04 56.52 20.10
C ILE A 746 10.19 57.78 20.41
N ALA A 747 10.80 58.86 20.91
CA ALA A 747 10.34 60.23 20.68
C ALA A 747 11.54 61.21 20.73
#